data_AF-A0A1A5ZWJ4-F1
#
_entry.id   AF-A0A1A5ZWJ4-F1
#
_cell.length_a   1.000
_cell.length_b   1.000
_cell.length_c   1.000
_cell.angle_alpha   90.00
_cell.angle_beta   90.00
_cell.angle_gamma   90.00
#
_symmetry.space_group_name_H-M   'P 1'
#
loop_
_entity.id
_entity.type
_entity.pdbx_description
1 polymer ?
#
loop_
_entity_poly.entity_id
_entity_poly.type
_entity_poly.pdbx_seq_one_letter_code
_entity_poly.pdbx_strand_id
1 'polypeptide(L)'
;MTHINGYTKDDALDAARRRLIAVDKLYKGETIYGTFMMLSSAWTARVVAQAGWDFVIVDCEHGNIGDSEMHDSVNAVASCGASPIVRVRGTDPTLIKRALDTGAHGLMIPMINTADQAKEVVRASKFPPMGVRGQGSPFSASAHGLTTPEYLKYANRNLLTIIQIESQEGLANVEEICQVPGVDAIFIGPNDLSMSLQYYAPPNWDEPDFLAALERIHSTCRKYGVPVGILYPDGMSALARQKTRFFDIVAVGGDVKALNGWMVNQLNVAKAVPQNFGYDTYDRIEFSVPDTMFALKARYDADESPNKVNLAPGTYRDHSGQPWVLPSVKKATGLVMNSPIYNHEYLGIQGHQEFLKAAAQLILGRSSPKVASLHTSGGTGACHTGAVLLKKLFGNSPNPPAIYISDPSWENHHSVFRHAGHTTYSYPIYDPVTRSLDFESMKTFIANANRNSIFVLHACAHNPTGCDPTPEQWDELATIFKAKSHIAFFDCAYQGYASGDLERDRYSIEIFSQQGVQMLVAQSFSKNAGMYGERLGALHVPCDSAEAAAKVVDLLKFINRREVSTAPRFASDIMTKILTTKSLFEEWKIDVKTMADRLSDMRVKLVKSLIELKTPGHWSHITAQRGMFSYTGLTAKQCEYLTEDRHIYLPPSGRLSLTGLTEDNMEYVAKSLDFAVRNF
;
A
#
# COMPACT_ATOMS: atom_id res chain seq x y z
N MET A 1 19.95 -20.52 17.93
CA MET A 1 18.98 -21.65 18.00
C MET A 1 18.30 -21.54 19.35
N THR A 2 17.03 -21.13 19.37
CA THR A 2 16.27 -20.90 20.60
C THR A 2 15.92 -22.25 21.23
N HIS A 3 16.44 -22.51 22.43
CA HIS A 3 16.16 -23.72 23.19
C HIS A 3 14.99 -23.46 24.14
N ILE A 4 13.78 -23.85 23.75
CA ILE A 4 12.73 -24.08 24.74
C ILE A 4 13.01 -25.49 25.31
N ASN A 5 13.30 -25.58 26.61
CA ASN A 5 13.50 -26.81 27.38
C ASN A 5 14.76 -27.66 27.10
N GLY A 6 15.79 -27.17 26.38
CA GLY A 6 17.07 -27.90 26.27
C GLY A 6 17.04 -29.20 25.43
N TYR A 7 16.03 -29.40 24.58
CA TYR A 7 15.91 -30.58 23.70
C TYR A 7 16.27 -30.24 22.24
N THR A 8 16.91 -31.17 21.52
CA THR A 8 17.36 -31.02 20.12
C THR A 8 16.22 -31.25 19.10
N LYS A 9 16.48 -30.83 17.85
CA LYS A 9 15.54 -30.81 16.72
C LYS A 9 15.23 -32.19 16.09
N ASP A 10 15.99 -33.23 16.41
CA ASP A 10 16.18 -34.40 15.54
C ASP A 10 15.38 -35.68 15.87
N ASP A 11 14.35 -35.63 16.71
CA ASP A 11 13.45 -36.78 16.86
C ASP A 11 12.20 -36.63 15.99
N ALA A 12 12.17 -37.44 14.93
CA ALA A 12 11.19 -37.45 13.86
C ALA A 12 9.73 -37.68 14.33
N LEU A 13 8.83 -36.95 13.66
CA LEU A 13 7.38 -37.15 13.47
C LEU A 13 6.73 -38.35 14.19
N ASP A 14 6.25 -38.13 15.41
CA ASP A 14 5.31 -39.02 16.07
C ASP A 14 3.87 -38.51 15.92
N ALA A 15 2.90 -39.41 15.72
CA ALA A 15 1.49 -39.08 15.47
C ALA A 15 0.86 -38.21 16.58
N ALA A 16 1.44 -38.25 17.79
CA ALA A 16 1.15 -37.41 18.95
C ALA A 16 1.24 -35.89 18.69
N ARG A 17 2.13 -35.44 17.79
CA ARG A 17 2.32 -33.99 17.53
C ARG A 17 1.25 -33.36 16.66
N ARG A 18 0.47 -34.14 15.91
CA ARG A 18 -0.54 -33.59 14.96
C ARG A 18 -1.62 -32.73 15.62
N ARG A 19 -1.78 -32.79 16.94
CA ARG A 19 -2.75 -31.99 17.71
C ARG A 19 -2.11 -30.80 18.46
N LEU A 20 -0.79 -30.75 18.59
CA LEU A 20 -0.07 -29.75 19.41
C LEU A 20 0.35 -28.52 18.59
N ILE A 21 -0.58 -27.94 17.83
CA ILE A 21 -0.30 -26.89 16.82
C ILE A 21 0.40 -25.68 17.43
N ALA A 22 -0.14 -25.14 18.53
CA ALA A 22 0.44 -23.98 19.21
C ALA A 22 1.87 -24.25 19.73
N VAL A 23 2.08 -25.43 20.33
CA VAL A 23 3.38 -25.86 20.86
C VAL A 23 4.41 -25.96 19.74
N ASP A 24 4.06 -26.65 18.66
CA ASP A 24 4.97 -26.88 17.52
C ASP A 24 5.35 -25.58 16.82
N LYS A 25 4.39 -24.65 16.64
CA LYS A 25 4.65 -23.33 16.06
C LYS A 25 5.57 -22.49 16.94
N LEU A 26 5.30 -22.42 18.25
CA LEU A 26 6.16 -21.70 19.19
C LEU A 26 7.58 -22.27 19.23
N TYR A 27 7.75 -23.61 19.21
CA TYR A 27 9.07 -24.24 19.13
C TYR A 27 9.83 -23.90 17.83
N LYS A 28 9.13 -23.59 16.75
CA LYS A 28 9.74 -23.12 15.49
C LYS A 28 10.04 -21.62 15.50
N GLY A 29 9.66 -20.90 16.55
CA GLY A 29 9.77 -19.44 16.61
C GLY A 29 8.71 -18.71 15.78
N GLU A 30 7.61 -19.38 15.44
CA GLU A 30 6.46 -18.77 14.77
C GLU A 30 5.54 -18.12 15.82
N THR A 31 4.94 -16.98 15.46
CA THR A 31 3.86 -16.37 16.25
C THR A 31 2.61 -17.24 16.18
N ILE A 32 1.96 -17.46 17.33
CA ILE A 32 0.69 -18.16 17.40
C ILE A 32 -0.46 -17.20 17.70
N TYR A 33 -1.61 -17.44 17.06
CA TYR A 33 -2.80 -16.60 17.22
C TYR A 33 -3.96 -17.39 17.81
N GLY A 34 -4.64 -16.80 18.79
CA GLY A 34 -5.75 -17.45 19.49
C GLY A 34 -6.77 -16.48 20.05
N THR A 35 -7.72 -17.00 20.81
CA THR A 35 -8.81 -16.23 21.43
C THR A 35 -9.24 -16.82 22.76
N PHE A 36 -9.97 -16.05 23.56
CA PHE A 36 -10.60 -16.50 24.80
C PHE A 36 -12.01 -17.03 24.55
N MET A 37 -12.37 -18.09 25.28
CA MET A 37 -13.72 -18.66 25.31
C MET A 37 -14.21 -18.70 26.75
N MET A 38 -15.37 -18.09 26.99
CA MET A 38 -15.97 -17.91 28.31
C MET A 38 -17.39 -18.50 28.41
N LEU A 39 -18.02 -18.86 27.30
CA LEU A 39 -19.35 -19.49 27.28
C LEU A 39 -19.24 -21.01 27.41
N SER A 40 -20.07 -21.59 28.29
CA SER A 40 -20.20 -23.05 28.46
C SER A 40 -20.99 -23.68 27.33
N SER A 41 -20.31 -24.32 26.38
CA SER A 41 -20.89 -25.32 25.48
C SER A 41 -19.82 -25.93 24.59
N ALA A 42 -19.86 -27.26 24.41
CA ALA A 42 -19.04 -27.94 23.42
C ALA A 42 -19.28 -27.41 21.98
N TRP A 43 -20.50 -26.95 21.69
CA TRP A 43 -20.81 -26.32 20.40
C TRP A 43 -20.19 -24.95 20.26
N THR A 44 -20.20 -24.14 21.33
CA THR A 44 -19.49 -22.85 21.31
C THR A 44 -18.00 -23.07 21.10
N ALA A 45 -17.41 -24.03 21.82
CA ALA A 45 -16.02 -24.42 21.63
C ALA A 45 -15.69 -24.81 20.18
N ARG A 46 -16.57 -25.58 19.52
CA ARG A 46 -16.42 -25.92 18.09
C ARG A 46 -16.49 -24.69 17.19
N VAL A 47 -17.51 -23.85 17.37
CA VAL A 47 -17.73 -22.65 16.54
C VAL A 47 -16.56 -21.69 16.66
N VAL A 48 -16.07 -21.47 17.88
CA VAL A 48 -14.90 -20.62 18.14
C VAL A 48 -13.66 -21.22 17.46
N ALA A 49 -13.37 -22.50 17.65
CA ALA A 49 -12.18 -23.14 17.09
C ALA A 49 -12.19 -23.21 15.55
N GLN A 50 -13.36 -23.35 14.92
CA GLN A 50 -13.50 -23.41 13.46
C GLN A 50 -13.13 -22.11 12.72
N ALA A 51 -12.94 -21.01 13.44
CA ALA A 51 -12.43 -19.77 12.86
C ALA A 51 -10.96 -19.86 12.39
N GLY A 52 -10.24 -20.93 12.72
CA GLY A 52 -8.86 -21.18 12.26
C GLY A 52 -7.78 -20.69 13.22
N TRP A 53 -8.07 -20.65 14.52
CA TRP A 53 -7.10 -20.29 15.57
C TRP A 53 -6.04 -21.38 15.79
N ASP A 54 -4.83 -20.99 16.16
CA ASP A 54 -3.79 -21.92 16.62
C ASP A 54 -4.08 -22.46 18.02
N PHE A 55 -4.72 -21.64 18.86
CA PHE A 55 -5.13 -22.01 20.20
C PHE A 55 -6.43 -21.32 20.63
N VAL A 56 -7.12 -21.93 21.58
CA VAL A 56 -8.27 -21.33 22.27
C VAL A 56 -8.03 -21.44 23.77
N ILE A 57 -8.13 -20.33 24.48
CA ILE A 57 -8.08 -20.30 25.94
C ILE A 57 -9.48 -20.59 26.47
N VAL A 58 -9.66 -21.77 27.06
CA VAL A 58 -10.83 -22.17 27.82
C VAL A 58 -10.72 -21.51 29.19
N ASP A 59 -11.43 -20.40 29.37
CA ASP A 59 -11.30 -19.57 30.56
C ASP A 59 -12.20 -20.08 31.68
N CYS A 60 -11.62 -20.79 32.64
CA CYS A 60 -12.32 -21.24 33.84
C CYS A 60 -12.24 -20.24 34.98
N GLU A 61 -11.47 -19.16 34.85
CA GLU A 61 -11.36 -18.13 35.89
C GLU A 61 -12.56 -17.19 35.88
N HIS A 62 -12.79 -16.54 34.74
CA HIS A 62 -13.89 -15.59 34.58
C HIS A 62 -15.04 -16.13 33.72
N GLY A 63 -14.78 -17.17 32.92
CA GLY A 63 -15.80 -17.81 32.11
C GLY A 63 -16.78 -18.63 32.95
N ASN A 64 -18.00 -18.79 32.43
CA ASN A 64 -19.03 -19.63 33.04
C ASN A 64 -18.80 -21.10 32.65
N ILE A 65 -17.64 -21.64 32.99
CA ILE A 65 -17.19 -22.99 32.62
C ILE A 65 -16.87 -23.77 33.90
N GLY A 66 -17.63 -24.85 34.12
CA GLY A 66 -17.38 -25.82 35.18
C GLY A 66 -16.51 -26.98 34.68
N ASP A 67 -16.25 -27.94 35.57
CA ASP A 67 -15.39 -29.08 35.28
C ASP A 67 -15.89 -29.94 34.10
N SER A 68 -17.19 -30.21 34.02
CA SER A 68 -17.76 -31.01 32.94
C SER A 68 -17.64 -30.28 31.61
N GLU A 69 -18.00 -28.99 31.59
CA GLU A 69 -17.95 -28.16 30.39
C GLU A 69 -16.51 -27.92 29.94
N MET A 70 -15.55 -27.83 30.87
CA MET A 70 -14.13 -27.76 30.59
C MET A 70 -13.65 -29.03 29.87
N HIS A 71 -14.00 -30.21 30.38
CA HIS A 71 -13.68 -31.50 29.75
C HIS A 71 -14.22 -31.57 28.31
N ASP A 72 -15.48 -31.18 28.11
CA ASP A 72 -16.11 -31.20 26.80
C ASP A 72 -15.50 -30.17 25.84
N SER A 73 -15.20 -28.97 26.34
CA SER A 73 -14.63 -27.88 25.55
C SER A 73 -13.21 -28.18 25.09
N VAL A 74 -12.37 -28.75 25.95
CA VAL A 74 -11.00 -29.14 25.60
C VAL A 74 -11.00 -30.13 24.44
N ASN A 75 -11.84 -31.17 24.52
CA ASN A 75 -11.98 -32.16 23.44
C ASN A 75 -12.57 -31.53 22.16
N ALA A 76 -13.56 -30.65 22.29
CA ALA A 76 -14.16 -29.95 21.16
C ALA A 76 -13.15 -29.09 20.40
N VAL A 77 -12.39 -28.24 21.11
CA VAL A 77 -11.33 -27.39 20.53
C VAL A 77 -10.26 -28.24 19.84
N ALA A 78 -9.73 -29.26 20.52
CA ALA A 78 -8.70 -30.14 19.97
C ALA A 78 -9.17 -30.85 18.69
N SER A 79 -10.43 -31.27 18.63
CA SER A 79 -11.01 -31.95 17.46
C SER A 79 -11.15 -31.04 16.24
N CYS A 80 -11.18 -29.71 16.43
CA CYS A 80 -11.24 -28.72 15.35
C CYS A 80 -9.84 -28.28 14.86
N GLY A 81 -8.76 -28.85 15.39
CA GLY A 81 -7.40 -28.49 14.98
C GLY A 81 -6.91 -27.18 15.59
N ALA A 82 -7.31 -26.86 16.82
CA ALA A 82 -6.73 -25.80 17.63
C ALA A 82 -6.22 -26.38 18.97
N SER A 83 -5.20 -25.77 19.58
CA SER A 83 -4.72 -26.21 20.90
C SER A 83 -5.61 -25.66 22.03
N PRO A 84 -6.27 -26.52 22.84
CA PRO A 84 -6.95 -26.08 24.05
C PRO A 84 -5.94 -25.73 25.15
N ILE A 85 -5.97 -24.48 25.60
CA ILE A 85 -5.24 -23.99 26.77
C ILE A 85 -6.27 -23.70 27.86
N VAL A 86 -6.09 -24.23 29.06
CA VAL A 86 -7.04 -23.98 30.16
C VAL A 86 -6.48 -22.89 31.07
N ARG A 87 -7.22 -21.79 31.25
CA ARG A 87 -6.94 -20.79 32.30
C ARG A 87 -7.69 -21.20 33.57
N VAL A 88 -6.96 -21.47 34.66
CA VAL A 88 -7.53 -21.95 35.94
C VAL A 88 -7.62 -20.84 36.99
N ARG A 89 -8.42 -21.05 38.04
CA ARG A 89 -8.67 -20.09 39.14
C ARG A 89 -7.52 -19.97 40.16
N GLY A 90 -6.27 -19.94 39.70
CA GLY A 90 -5.08 -19.78 40.55
C GLY A 90 -4.20 -21.03 40.67
N THR A 91 -3.39 -21.10 41.74
CA THR A 91 -2.28 -22.06 41.90
C THR A 91 -2.64 -23.38 42.58
N ASP A 92 -3.92 -23.61 42.90
CA ASP A 92 -4.34 -24.82 43.61
C ASP A 92 -3.99 -26.08 42.79
N PRO A 93 -3.17 -27.01 43.34
CA PRO A 93 -2.77 -28.22 42.64
C PRO A 93 -3.94 -29.11 42.19
N THR A 94 -5.08 -29.06 42.90
CA THR A 94 -6.28 -29.82 42.54
C THR A 94 -6.92 -29.27 41.26
N LEU A 95 -7.00 -27.95 41.12
CA LEU A 95 -7.55 -27.30 39.91
C LEU A 95 -6.63 -27.51 38.71
N ILE A 96 -5.32 -27.35 38.91
CA ILE A 96 -4.29 -27.63 37.89
C ILE A 96 -4.40 -29.08 37.41
N LYS A 97 -4.50 -30.03 38.34
CA LYS A 97 -4.64 -31.46 38.01
C LYS A 97 -5.92 -31.73 37.23
N ARG A 98 -7.06 -31.18 37.66
CA ARG A 98 -8.35 -31.36 36.96
C ARG A 98 -8.30 -30.81 35.53
N ALA A 99 -7.73 -29.64 35.33
CA ALA A 99 -7.52 -29.06 34.01
C ALA A 99 -6.64 -29.96 33.13
N LEU A 100 -5.53 -30.47 33.66
CA LEU A 100 -4.63 -31.33 32.88
C LEU A 100 -5.19 -32.74 32.63
N ASP A 101 -6.11 -33.22 33.48
CA ASP A 101 -6.77 -34.51 33.32
C ASP A 101 -7.75 -34.51 32.14
N THR A 102 -8.13 -33.34 31.61
CA THR A 102 -8.91 -33.20 30.37
C THR A 102 -8.14 -33.56 29.10
N GLY A 103 -6.80 -33.52 29.15
CA GLY A 103 -5.94 -33.55 27.96
C GLY A 103 -5.59 -32.18 27.38
N ALA A 104 -5.70 -31.11 28.18
CA ALA A 104 -5.28 -29.77 27.77
C ALA A 104 -3.83 -29.73 27.24
N HIS A 105 -3.60 -28.95 26.19
CA HIS A 105 -2.26 -28.78 25.59
C HIS A 105 -1.43 -27.72 26.33
N GLY A 106 -2.09 -26.85 27.08
CA GLY A 106 -1.46 -25.83 27.90
C GLY A 106 -2.29 -25.45 29.11
N LEU A 107 -1.62 -24.86 30.09
CA LEU A 107 -2.22 -24.19 31.24
C LEU A 107 -1.84 -22.72 31.23
N MET A 108 -2.77 -21.87 31.62
CA MET A 108 -2.52 -20.46 31.93
C MET A 108 -2.90 -20.22 33.39
N ILE A 109 -1.97 -19.69 34.17
CA ILE A 109 -2.22 -19.39 35.59
C ILE A 109 -2.21 -17.87 35.80
N PRO A 110 -3.34 -17.28 36.23
CA PRO A 110 -3.48 -15.85 36.49
C PRO A 110 -2.71 -15.42 37.76
N MET A 111 -2.49 -14.11 37.89
CA MET A 111 -2.09 -13.46 39.15
C MET A 111 -0.85 -14.08 39.83
N ILE A 112 0.17 -14.46 39.06
CA ILE A 112 1.44 -14.93 39.61
C ILE A 112 2.35 -13.74 39.86
N ASN A 113 2.74 -13.59 41.13
CA ASN A 113 3.51 -12.45 41.61
C ASN A 113 4.95 -12.81 41.96
N THR A 114 5.27 -14.08 42.24
CA THR A 114 6.61 -14.48 42.70
C THR A 114 7.12 -15.75 42.00
N ALA A 115 8.45 -15.91 41.98
CA ALA A 115 9.09 -17.10 41.44
C ALA A 115 8.70 -18.38 42.21
N ASP A 116 8.41 -18.30 43.51
CA ASP A 116 7.99 -19.45 44.29
C ASP A 116 6.57 -19.92 43.94
N GLN A 117 5.66 -18.99 43.66
CA GLN A 117 4.34 -19.32 43.10
C GLN A 117 4.48 -20.01 41.75
N ALA A 118 5.35 -19.51 40.87
CA ALA A 118 5.63 -20.14 39.57
C ALA A 118 6.25 -21.55 39.73
N LYS A 119 7.17 -21.75 40.69
CA LYS A 119 7.72 -23.08 41.00
C LYS A 119 6.63 -24.05 41.46
N GLU A 120 5.68 -23.60 42.27
CA GLU A 120 4.57 -24.45 42.72
C GLU A 120 3.66 -24.86 41.57
N VAL A 121 3.37 -23.94 40.64
CA VAL A 121 2.65 -24.24 39.40
C VAL A 121 3.37 -25.33 38.60
N VAL A 122 4.67 -25.19 38.35
CA VAL A 122 5.46 -26.19 37.62
C VAL A 122 5.44 -27.53 38.36
N ARG A 123 5.65 -27.50 39.68
CA ARG A 123 5.64 -28.69 40.54
C ARG A 123 4.31 -29.43 40.45
N ALA A 124 3.19 -28.72 40.45
CA ALA A 124 1.86 -29.31 40.32
C ALA A 124 1.54 -29.80 38.90
N SER A 125 2.11 -29.17 37.87
CA SER A 125 1.77 -29.40 36.46
C SER A 125 2.56 -30.55 35.82
N LYS A 126 3.81 -30.77 36.25
CA LYS A 126 4.72 -31.73 35.62
C LYS A 126 4.79 -33.05 36.41
N PHE A 127 5.02 -34.16 35.70
CA PHE A 127 5.31 -35.48 36.28
C PHE A 127 6.76 -35.56 36.80
N PRO A 128 7.08 -36.51 37.70
CA PRO A 128 8.46 -36.76 38.14
C PRO A 128 9.43 -36.99 36.96
N PRO A 129 10.69 -36.53 37.05
CA PRO A 129 11.31 -35.86 38.21
C PRO A 129 11.09 -34.34 38.29
N MET A 130 10.43 -33.72 37.30
CA MET A 130 10.28 -32.25 37.23
C MET A 130 9.18 -31.71 38.17
N GLY A 131 8.23 -32.55 38.54
CA GLY A 131 7.14 -32.18 39.44
C GLY A 131 6.56 -33.40 40.15
N VAL A 132 5.38 -33.21 40.75
CA VAL A 132 4.68 -34.19 41.60
C VAL A 132 3.30 -34.57 41.07
N ARG A 133 2.98 -34.22 39.81
CA ARG A 133 1.70 -34.59 39.20
C ARG A 133 1.48 -36.10 39.27
N GLY A 134 0.37 -36.51 39.88
CA GLY A 134 -0.01 -37.92 39.98
C GLY A 134 -0.67 -38.42 38.69
N GLN A 135 -0.32 -39.62 38.24
CA GLN A 135 -1.01 -40.32 37.16
C GLN A 135 -2.20 -41.09 37.73
N GLY A 136 -3.41 -40.87 37.19
CA GLY A 136 -4.63 -41.55 37.64
C GLY A 136 -5.84 -41.29 36.75
N SER A 137 -5.85 -40.19 35.98
CA SER A 137 -6.88 -39.95 34.97
C SER A 137 -6.72 -40.89 33.77
N PRO A 138 -7.81 -41.54 33.31
CA PRO A 138 -7.82 -42.30 32.06
C PRO A 138 -7.99 -41.39 30.82
N PHE A 139 -8.33 -40.12 31.02
CA PHE A 139 -8.78 -39.24 29.93
C PHE A 139 -7.64 -38.50 29.23
N SER A 140 -6.59 -38.11 29.95
CA SER A 140 -5.51 -37.28 29.39
C SER A 140 -4.80 -37.96 28.22
N ALA A 141 -4.32 -39.20 28.41
CA ALA A 141 -3.69 -39.96 27.34
C ALA A 141 -4.65 -40.22 26.16
N SER A 142 -5.92 -40.56 26.46
CA SER A 142 -6.95 -40.80 25.45
C SER A 142 -7.27 -39.57 24.60
N ALA A 143 -7.28 -38.37 25.19
CA ALA A 143 -7.53 -37.11 24.47
C ALA A 143 -6.43 -36.82 23.43
N HIS A 144 -5.20 -37.27 23.68
CA HIS A 144 -4.10 -37.23 22.72
C HIS A 144 -4.09 -38.42 21.74
N GLY A 145 -4.96 -39.41 21.92
CA GLY A 145 -4.96 -40.65 21.14
C GLY A 145 -3.77 -41.56 21.44
N LEU A 146 -3.25 -41.51 22.67
CA LEU A 146 -2.06 -42.25 23.11
C LEU A 146 -2.38 -43.24 24.22
N THR A 147 -1.55 -44.26 24.38
CA THR A 147 -1.54 -45.06 25.60
C THR A 147 -0.93 -44.25 26.76
N THR A 148 -1.25 -44.62 28.01
CA THR A 148 -0.68 -43.95 29.19
C THR A 148 0.85 -43.94 29.20
N PRO A 149 1.57 -45.06 28.91
CA PRO A 149 3.03 -45.03 28.88
C PRO A 149 3.61 -44.11 27.79
N GLU A 150 2.97 -44.01 26.62
CA GLU A 150 3.40 -43.10 25.54
C GLU A 150 3.19 -41.64 25.95
N TYR A 151 2.03 -41.32 26.52
CA TYR A 151 1.75 -39.96 27.01
C TYR A 151 2.78 -39.52 28.05
N LEU A 152 3.09 -40.35 29.04
CA LEU A 152 4.04 -40.01 30.11
C LEU A 152 5.46 -39.69 29.60
N LYS A 153 5.90 -40.26 28.49
CA LYS A 153 7.22 -39.96 27.89
C LYS A 153 7.33 -38.51 27.44
N TYR A 154 6.23 -37.91 26.99
CA TYR A 154 6.24 -36.60 26.34
C TYR A 154 5.41 -35.53 27.06
N ALA A 155 4.57 -35.91 28.03
CA ALA A 155 3.62 -35.01 28.71
C ALA A 155 4.29 -33.74 29.25
N ASN A 156 5.44 -33.85 29.92
CA ASN A 156 6.14 -32.70 30.47
C ASN A 156 6.64 -31.74 29.39
N ARG A 157 7.14 -32.27 28.27
CA ARG A 157 7.68 -31.50 27.14
C ARG A 157 6.59 -30.84 26.29
N ASN A 158 5.46 -31.50 26.17
CA ASN A 158 4.36 -31.11 25.28
C ASN A 158 3.34 -30.18 25.96
N LEU A 159 3.45 -29.99 27.27
CA LEU A 159 2.59 -29.08 28.03
C LEU A 159 3.16 -27.66 28.02
N LEU A 160 2.41 -26.67 27.52
CA LEU A 160 2.73 -25.25 27.71
C LEU A 160 2.30 -24.79 29.10
N THR A 161 3.25 -24.42 29.94
CA THR A 161 3.00 -23.81 31.26
C THR A 161 3.14 -22.30 31.14
N ILE A 162 2.01 -21.60 31.01
CA ILE A 162 1.94 -20.17 30.76
C ILE A 162 1.66 -19.45 32.09
N ILE A 163 2.55 -18.55 32.46
CA ILE A 163 2.44 -17.74 33.67
C ILE A 163 1.94 -16.34 33.30
N GLN A 164 0.83 -15.93 33.88
CA GLN A 164 0.22 -14.65 33.56
C GLN A 164 0.62 -13.57 34.57
N ILE A 165 1.15 -12.46 34.06
CA ILE A 165 1.60 -11.30 34.84
C ILE A 165 0.55 -10.19 34.71
N GLU A 166 -0.03 -9.83 35.85
CA GLU A 166 -1.22 -8.98 35.96
C GLU A 166 -1.13 -7.96 37.11
N SER A 167 0.00 -7.91 37.82
CA SER A 167 0.16 -7.05 38.99
C SER A 167 1.49 -6.30 38.98
N GLN A 168 1.57 -5.22 39.77
CA GLN A 168 2.80 -4.48 40.00
C GLN A 168 3.90 -5.37 40.65
N GLU A 169 3.50 -6.30 41.53
CA GLU A 169 4.43 -7.25 42.16
C GLU A 169 4.98 -8.26 41.15
N GLY A 170 4.10 -8.83 40.31
CA GLY A 170 4.52 -9.73 39.22
C GLY A 170 5.42 -9.04 38.20
N LEU A 171 5.13 -7.77 37.87
CA LEU A 171 6.01 -6.94 37.03
C LEU A 171 7.38 -6.71 37.69
N ALA A 172 7.42 -6.48 39.00
CA ALA A 172 8.67 -6.29 39.73
C ALA A 172 9.54 -7.56 39.69
N ASN A 173 8.90 -8.73 39.81
CA ASN A 173 9.55 -10.04 39.92
C ASN A 173 9.64 -10.82 38.60
N VAL A 174 9.26 -10.22 37.47
CA VAL A 174 9.16 -10.90 36.16
C VAL A 174 10.47 -11.59 35.75
N GLU A 175 11.61 -11.01 36.11
CA GLU A 175 12.94 -11.58 35.83
C GLU A 175 13.19 -12.90 36.58
N GLU A 176 12.80 -12.99 37.85
CA GLU A 176 12.94 -14.23 38.63
C GLU A 176 11.94 -15.29 38.17
N ILE A 177 10.72 -14.87 37.80
CA ILE A 177 9.68 -15.76 37.27
C ILE A 177 10.12 -16.39 35.94
N CYS A 178 10.69 -15.61 35.02
CA CYS A 178 11.22 -16.11 33.74
C CYS A 178 12.33 -17.15 33.90
N GLN A 179 13.04 -17.14 35.04
CA GLN A 179 14.15 -18.07 35.30
C GLN A 179 13.70 -19.41 35.90
N VAL A 180 12.43 -19.55 36.28
CA VAL A 180 11.91 -20.79 36.86
C VAL A 180 11.89 -21.90 35.81
N PRO A 181 12.66 -23.00 36.00
CA PRO A 181 12.64 -24.11 35.04
C PRO A 181 11.25 -24.73 34.92
N GLY A 182 10.77 -24.90 33.69
CA GLY A 182 9.44 -25.43 33.40
C GLY A 182 8.34 -24.39 33.22
N VAL A 183 8.65 -23.09 33.36
CA VAL A 183 7.82 -22.00 32.81
C VAL A 183 8.11 -21.91 31.31
N ASP A 184 7.08 -22.11 30.48
CA ASP A 184 7.22 -22.22 29.04
C ASP A 184 6.88 -20.91 28.31
N ALA A 185 6.09 -20.02 28.92
CA ALA A 185 5.80 -18.68 28.40
C ALA A 185 5.30 -17.73 29.49
N ILE A 186 5.44 -16.42 29.25
CA ILE A 186 4.78 -15.36 30.01
C ILE A 186 3.61 -14.82 29.21
N PHE A 187 2.50 -14.52 29.86
CA PHE A 187 1.35 -13.86 29.26
C PHE A 187 1.00 -12.59 30.03
N ILE A 188 0.73 -11.50 29.33
CA ILE A 188 0.35 -10.24 29.95
C ILE A 188 -1.17 -10.19 30.00
N GLY A 189 -1.73 -10.03 31.20
CA GLY A 189 -3.15 -9.71 31.38
C GLY A 189 -3.32 -8.19 31.45
N PRO A 190 -3.65 -7.52 30.34
CA PRO A 190 -3.52 -6.07 30.23
C PRO A 190 -4.51 -5.30 31.10
N ASN A 191 -5.70 -5.85 31.34
CA ASN A 191 -6.74 -5.20 32.14
C ASN A 191 -6.34 -5.15 33.61
N ASP A 192 -5.98 -6.30 34.18
CA ASP A 192 -5.59 -6.37 35.59
C ASP A 192 -4.24 -5.69 35.83
N LEU A 193 -3.30 -5.77 34.88
CA LEU A 193 -2.04 -5.02 34.98
C LEU A 193 -2.27 -3.51 35.02
N SER A 194 -3.16 -2.98 34.16
CA SER A 194 -3.54 -1.56 34.21
C SER A 194 -4.29 -1.23 35.50
N MET A 195 -5.18 -2.10 35.96
CA MET A 195 -5.87 -1.91 37.23
C MET A 195 -4.88 -1.87 38.41
N SER A 196 -3.86 -2.72 38.40
CA SER A 196 -2.83 -2.76 39.44
C SER A 196 -1.88 -1.57 39.40
N LEU A 197 -1.58 -1.02 38.21
CA LEU A 197 -0.63 0.09 38.05
C LEU A 197 -1.32 1.46 38.15
N GLN A 198 -2.56 1.56 37.66
CA GLN A 198 -3.23 2.82 37.33
C GLN A 198 -4.66 2.92 37.88
N TYR A 199 -5.17 1.87 38.54
CA TYR A 199 -6.48 1.82 39.20
C TYR A 199 -7.70 1.89 38.28
N TYR A 200 -7.55 1.57 36.99
CA TYR A 200 -8.69 1.45 36.06
C TYR A 200 -8.45 0.36 35.01
N ALA A 201 -9.54 -0.08 34.36
CA ALA A 201 -9.51 -0.99 33.22
C ALA A 201 -10.71 -0.68 32.29
N PRO A 202 -10.61 -0.93 30.96
CA PRO A 202 -9.43 -1.42 30.23
C PRO A 202 -8.30 -0.37 30.15
N PRO A 203 -7.05 -0.78 29.84
CA PRO A 203 -5.94 0.16 29.73
C PRO A 203 -6.14 1.19 28.63
N ASN A 204 -5.67 2.40 28.89
CA ASN A 204 -5.26 3.29 27.83
C ASN A 204 -3.92 2.83 27.26
N TRP A 205 -3.93 2.37 26.01
CA TRP A 205 -2.79 1.72 25.36
C TRP A 205 -1.65 2.66 24.98
N ASP A 206 -1.82 3.96 25.18
CA ASP A 206 -0.83 4.99 24.85
C ASP A 206 -0.20 5.61 26.10
N GLU A 207 -0.59 5.17 27.31
CA GLU A 207 -0.06 5.73 28.54
C GLU A 207 1.38 5.28 28.83
N PRO A 208 2.30 6.23 29.14
CA PRO A 208 3.72 5.92 29.31
C PRO A 208 4.01 4.82 30.32
N ASP A 209 3.33 4.82 31.48
CA ASP A 209 3.57 3.85 32.55
C ASP A 209 3.15 2.43 32.15
N PHE A 210 2.01 2.30 31.47
CA PHE A 210 1.54 1.01 30.95
C PHE A 210 2.48 0.51 29.85
N LEU A 211 2.90 1.39 28.93
CA LEU A 211 3.84 1.05 27.88
C LEU A 211 5.22 0.64 28.43
N ALA A 212 5.70 1.31 29.46
CA ALA A 212 6.95 0.96 30.15
C ALA A 212 6.85 -0.41 30.83
N ALA A 213 5.69 -0.75 31.42
CA ALA A 213 5.44 -2.07 31.97
C ALA A 213 5.48 -3.16 30.90
N LEU A 214 4.81 -2.95 29.76
CA LEU A 214 4.83 -3.88 28.62
C LEU A 214 6.26 -4.10 28.11
N GLU A 215 7.03 -3.02 27.94
CA GLU A 215 8.42 -3.07 27.47
C GLU A 215 9.33 -3.81 28.45
N ARG A 216 9.16 -3.58 29.76
CA ARG A 216 9.92 -4.29 30.80
C ARG A 216 9.65 -5.80 30.76
N ILE A 217 8.39 -6.22 30.65
CA ILE A 217 8.05 -7.64 30.55
C ILE A 217 8.64 -8.22 29.26
N HIS A 218 8.42 -7.56 28.13
CA HIS A 218 8.87 -8.01 26.83
C HIS A 218 10.40 -8.18 26.77
N SER A 219 11.15 -7.13 27.09
CA SER A 219 12.62 -7.15 27.09
C SER A 219 13.20 -8.21 28.03
N THR A 220 12.60 -8.40 29.21
CA THR A 220 12.99 -9.45 30.16
C THR A 220 12.76 -10.84 29.57
N CYS A 221 11.58 -11.09 29.00
CA CYS A 221 11.27 -12.37 28.37
C CYS A 221 12.24 -12.68 27.22
N ARG A 222 12.56 -11.70 26.38
CA ARG A 222 13.55 -11.85 25.29
C ARG A 222 14.96 -12.13 25.81
N LYS A 223 15.40 -11.47 26.89
CA LYS A 223 16.70 -11.72 27.55
C LYS A 223 16.86 -13.19 27.97
N TYR A 224 15.80 -13.81 28.48
CA TYR A 224 15.82 -15.21 28.95
C TYR A 224 15.34 -16.23 27.91
N GLY A 225 14.97 -15.79 26.71
CA GLY A 225 14.46 -16.68 25.66
C GLY A 225 13.10 -17.30 25.97
N VAL A 226 12.30 -16.65 26.82
CA VAL A 226 10.94 -17.09 27.19
C VAL A 226 9.94 -16.39 26.25
N PRO A 227 9.08 -17.13 25.53
CA PRO A 227 8.01 -16.54 24.73
C PRO A 227 7.10 -15.64 25.55
N VAL A 228 6.69 -14.51 24.98
CA VAL A 228 5.79 -13.55 25.64
C VAL A 228 4.50 -13.34 24.85
N GLY A 229 3.38 -13.32 25.55
CA GLY A 229 2.05 -13.15 24.99
C GLY A 229 1.23 -12.02 25.58
N ILE A 230 0.18 -11.63 24.87
CA ILE A 230 -0.77 -10.59 25.30
C ILE A 230 -2.15 -10.79 24.69
N LEU A 231 -3.19 -10.29 25.38
CA LEU A 231 -4.55 -10.19 24.87
C LEU A 231 -4.83 -8.80 24.27
N TYR A 232 -5.33 -8.75 23.04
CA TYR A 232 -5.87 -7.54 22.43
C TYR A 232 -7.41 -7.58 22.37
N PRO A 233 -8.09 -6.42 22.39
CA PRO A 233 -9.55 -6.38 22.33
C PRO A 233 -10.11 -6.86 20.98
N ASP A 234 -9.39 -6.65 19.88
CA ASP A 234 -9.81 -6.97 18.52
C ASP A 234 -8.60 -7.15 17.56
N GLY A 235 -8.86 -7.65 16.35
CA GLY A 235 -7.81 -7.99 15.38
C GLY A 235 -7.08 -6.78 14.78
N MET A 236 -7.74 -5.62 14.67
CA MET A 236 -7.10 -4.39 14.20
C MET A 236 -6.13 -3.86 15.25
N SER A 237 -6.57 -3.86 16.52
CA SER A 237 -5.72 -3.53 17.66
C SER A 237 -4.49 -4.44 17.74
N ALA A 238 -4.66 -5.72 17.46
CA ALA A 238 -3.56 -6.68 17.38
C ALA A 238 -2.62 -6.37 16.21
N LEU A 239 -3.13 -6.20 14.99
CA LEU A 239 -2.32 -5.91 13.81
C LEU A 239 -1.51 -4.62 13.95
N ALA A 240 -2.16 -3.54 14.42
CA ALA A 240 -1.50 -2.24 14.60
C ALA A 240 -0.35 -2.32 15.61
N ARG A 241 -0.55 -3.03 16.73
CA ARG A 241 0.43 -3.12 17.82
C ARG A 241 1.51 -4.16 17.56
N GLN A 242 1.23 -5.23 16.81
CA GLN A 242 2.26 -6.19 16.38
C GLN A 242 3.29 -5.57 15.44
N LYS A 243 2.91 -4.54 14.66
CA LYS A 243 3.86 -3.79 13.82
C LYS A 243 4.90 -3.02 14.64
N THR A 244 4.54 -2.58 15.85
CA THR A 244 5.40 -1.75 16.70
C THR A 244 6.02 -2.53 17.86
N ARG A 245 5.39 -3.63 18.30
CA ARG A 245 5.84 -4.52 19.38
C ARG A 245 5.48 -5.97 19.06
N PHE A 246 6.49 -6.78 18.77
CA PHE A 246 6.32 -8.18 18.36
C PHE A 246 6.11 -9.09 19.58
N PHE A 247 4.96 -9.77 19.68
CA PHE A 247 4.71 -10.79 20.70
C PHE A 247 4.63 -12.19 20.06
N ASP A 248 5.09 -13.22 20.78
CA ASP A 248 5.14 -14.60 20.28
C ASP A 248 3.77 -15.28 20.38
N ILE A 249 2.94 -14.87 21.35
CA ILE A 249 1.58 -15.41 21.59
C ILE A 249 0.57 -14.26 21.55
N VAL A 250 -0.36 -14.27 20.61
CA VAL A 250 -1.33 -13.18 20.44
C VAL A 250 -2.75 -13.71 20.61
N ALA A 251 -3.41 -13.33 21.71
CA ALA A 251 -4.84 -13.59 21.89
C ALA A 251 -5.66 -12.39 21.43
N VAL A 252 -6.79 -12.64 20.78
CA VAL A 252 -7.66 -11.60 20.22
C VAL A 252 -9.09 -11.79 20.70
N GLY A 253 -9.61 -10.80 21.42
CA GLY A 253 -11.00 -10.72 21.85
C GLY A 253 -11.47 -11.92 22.68
N GLY A 254 -12.76 -12.25 22.54
CA GLY A 254 -13.36 -13.44 23.13
C GLY A 254 -14.81 -13.61 22.68
N ASP A 255 -15.32 -14.83 22.81
CA ASP A 255 -16.65 -15.26 22.32
C ASP A 255 -17.81 -14.37 22.80
N VAL A 256 -17.87 -14.03 24.10
CA VAL A 256 -18.93 -13.18 24.68
C VAL A 256 -18.95 -11.80 24.03
N LYS A 257 -17.78 -11.16 23.90
CA LYS A 257 -17.66 -9.82 23.29
C LYS A 257 -17.98 -9.86 21.81
N ALA A 258 -17.51 -10.89 21.10
CA ALA A 258 -17.78 -11.06 19.68
C ALA A 258 -19.28 -11.22 19.40
N LEU A 259 -19.97 -12.08 20.15
CA LEU A 259 -21.40 -12.31 19.99
C LEU A 259 -22.22 -11.06 20.31
N ASN A 260 -21.93 -10.39 21.44
CA ASN A 260 -22.61 -9.17 21.81
C ASN A 260 -22.39 -8.05 20.77
N GLY A 261 -21.13 -7.81 20.38
CA GLY A 261 -20.77 -6.77 19.42
C GLY A 261 -21.46 -6.97 18.06
N TRP A 262 -21.50 -8.21 17.55
CA TRP A 262 -22.21 -8.50 16.30
C TRP A 262 -23.71 -8.23 16.42
N MET A 263 -24.36 -8.72 17.48
CA MET A 263 -25.80 -8.53 17.69
C MET A 263 -26.19 -7.06 17.84
N VAL A 264 -25.42 -6.29 18.61
CA VAL A 264 -25.61 -4.84 18.77
C VAL A 264 -25.47 -4.13 17.43
N ASN A 265 -24.46 -4.48 16.63
CA ASN A 265 -24.27 -3.89 15.31
C ASN A 265 -25.46 -4.17 14.38
N GLN A 266 -25.93 -5.43 14.30
CA GLN A 266 -27.10 -5.77 13.48
C GLN A 266 -28.37 -5.03 13.94
N LEU A 267 -28.57 -4.90 15.26
CA LEU A 267 -29.70 -4.16 15.82
C LEU A 267 -29.64 -2.67 15.45
N ASN A 268 -28.46 -2.05 15.52
CA ASN A 268 -28.27 -0.64 15.15
C ASN A 268 -28.54 -0.41 13.67
N VAL A 269 -28.04 -1.29 12.79
CA VAL A 269 -28.33 -1.26 11.36
C VAL A 269 -29.83 -1.37 11.10
N ALA A 270 -30.51 -2.31 11.76
CA ALA A 270 -31.95 -2.52 11.60
C ALA A 270 -32.80 -1.33 12.08
N LYS A 271 -32.36 -0.61 13.12
CA LYS A 271 -33.07 0.54 13.67
C LYS A 271 -32.84 1.85 12.90
N ALA A 272 -31.98 1.85 11.87
CA ALA A 272 -31.48 3.06 11.23
C ALA A 272 -31.00 4.11 12.24
N VAL A 273 -30.59 3.65 13.44
CA VAL A 273 -29.92 4.51 14.42
C VAL A 273 -28.62 4.89 13.72
N PRO A 274 -28.39 6.19 13.45
CA PRO A 274 -27.08 6.63 12.98
C PRO A 274 -26.09 6.00 13.92
N GLN A 275 -25.18 5.18 13.40
CA GLN A 275 -24.21 4.53 14.26
C GLN A 275 -23.45 5.66 14.94
N ASN A 276 -23.79 5.94 16.20
CA ASN A 276 -22.85 6.50 17.14
C ASN A 276 -21.83 5.39 17.33
N PHE A 277 -20.92 5.32 16.35
CA PHE A 277 -19.56 4.99 16.66
C PHE A 277 -19.17 5.99 17.76
N GLY A 278 -19.31 5.59 19.03
CA GLY A 278 -18.37 6.08 20.02
C GLY A 278 -16.98 5.85 19.45
N TYR A 279 -16.03 6.71 19.80
CA TYR A 279 -14.75 6.96 19.12
C TYR A 279 -14.92 7.97 18.00
N ASP A 280 -14.18 9.08 18.13
CA ASP A 280 -14.18 10.20 17.19
C ASP A 280 -14.10 9.63 15.78
N THR A 281 -15.03 9.99 14.90
CA THR A 281 -15.12 9.38 13.55
C THR A 281 -13.82 9.52 12.76
N TYR A 282 -12.97 10.46 13.17
CA TYR A 282 -11.66 10.73 12.60
C TYR A 282 -10.52 9.86 13.17
N ASP A 283 -10.69 9.22 14.34
CA ASP A 283 -9.70 8.27 14.92
C ASP A 283 -9.48 7.03 14.03
N ARG A 284 -10.40 6.79 13.09
CA ARG A 284 -10.33 5.70 12.11
C ARG A 284 -9.64 6.11 10.81
N ILE A 285 -9.35 7.39 10.65
CA ILE A 285 -8.62 7.88 9.48
C ILE A 285 -7.14 7.60 9.75
N GLU A 286 -6.62 6.59 9.07
CA GLU A 286 -5.17 6.40 9.02
C GLU A 286 -4.53 7.58 8.29
N PHE A 287 -3.35 8.01 8.74
CA PHE A 287 -2.54 8.94 7.96
C PHE A 287 -2.33 8.38 6.56
N SER A 288 -2.71 9.14 5.54
CA SER A 288 -2.38 8.78 4.17
C SER A 288 -0.86 8.77 4.02
N VAL A 289 -0.34 7.78 3.30
CA VAL A 289 1.06 7.78 2.90
C VAL A 289 1.30 9.06 2.08
N PRO A 290 2.21 9.96 2.50
CA PRO A 290 2.48 11.18 1.75
C PRO A 290 2.92 10.85 0.33
N ASP A 291 2.44 11.61 -0.65
CA ASP A 291 2.91 11.51 -2.04
C ASP A 291 4.42 11.77 -2.08
N THR A 292 5.16 10.82 -2.67
CA THR A 292 6.63 10.82 -2.66
C THR A 292 7.20 12.11 -3.23
N MET A 293 6.55 12.69 -4.25
CA MET A 293 7.03 13.89 -4.93
C MET A 293 6.77 15.15 -4.12
N PHE A 294 5.60 15.26 -3.49
CA PHE A 294 5.30 16.39 -2.63
C PHE A 294 6.12 16.35 -1.34
N ALA A 295 6.37 15.17 -0.77
CA ALA A 295 7.26 15.00 0.37
C ALA A 295 8.69 15.45 0.02
N LEU A 296 9.22 15.02 -1.13
CA LEU A 296 10.55 15.40 -1.58
C LEU A 296 10.66 16.91 -1.86
N LYS A 297 9.62 17.53 -2.41
CA LYS A 297 9.55 18.99 -2.58
C LYS A 297 9.60 19.71 -1.24
N ALA A 298 8.83 19.27 -0.25
CA ALA A 298 8.81 19.89 1.07
C ALA A 298 10.20 19.85 1.72
N ARG A 299 10.93 18.74 1.58
CA ARG A 299 12.33 18.62 2.03
C ARG A 299 13.25 19.61 1.30
N TYR A 300 13.16 19.69 -0.02
CA TYR A 300 13.95 20.66 -0.81
C TYR A 300 13.68 22.11 -0.41
N ASP A 301 12.41 22.47 -0.16
CA ASP A 301 12.05 23.84 0.24
C ASP A 301 12.62 24.19 1.62
N ALA A 302 12.65 23.23 2.55
CA ALA A 302 13.19 23.39 3.90
C ALA A 302 14.73 23.40 3.98
N ASP A 303 15.42 22.95 2.95
CA ASP A 303 16.88 22.91 2.89
C ASP A 303 17.46 24.32 2.69
N GLU A 304 18.35 24.77 3.57
CA GLU A 304 19.01 26.07 3.48
C GLU A 304 20.34 26.03 2.73
N SER A 305 20.78 24.86 2.28
CA SER A 305 22.05 24.70 1.57
C SER A 305 22.10 25.54 0.29
N PRO A 306 23.16 26.34 0.06
CA PRO A 306 23.30 27.13 -1.15
C PRO A 306 23.55 26.26 -2.40
N ASN A 307 23.88 24.98 -2.22
CA ASN A 307 24.17 24.03 -3.29
C ASN A 307 22.99 23.11 -3.60
N LYS A 308 21.81 23.32 -3.01
CA LYS A 308 20.68 22.43 -3.21
C LYS A 308 20.22 22.42 -4.68
N VAL A 309 19.94 21.25 -5.21
CA VAL A 309 19.45 21.06 -6.58
C VAL A 309 18.17 20.24 -6.57
N ASN A 310 17.12 20.73 -7.24
CA ASN A 310 15.86 20.02 -7.33
C ASN A 310 15.70 19.26 -8.65
N LEU A 311 15.97 17.96 -8.63
CA LEU A 311 15.80 17.06 -9.77
C LEU A 311 14.52 16.21 -9.67
N ALA A 312 13.60 16.57 -8.76
CA ALA A 312 12.34 15.87 -8.56
C ALA A 312 11.18 16.34 -9.46
N PRO A 313 10.84 17.64 -9.58
CA PRO A 313 9.56 18.06 -10.11
C PRO A 313 9.47 17.94 -11.63
N GLY A 314 8.28 17.59 -12.11
CA GLY A 314 7.91 17.58 -13.54
C GLY A 314 7.43 18.94 -14.06
N THR A 315 8.13 20.01 -13.68
CA THR A 315 7.80 21.39 -14.10
C THR A 315 9.02 22.03 -14.73
N TYR A 316 8.85 22.63 -15.90
CA TYR A 316 9.93 23.26 -16.66
C TYR A 316 10.54 24.45 -15.93
N ARG A 317 11.83 24.67 -16.15
CA ARG A 317 12.61 25.81 -15.66
C ARG A 317 13.47 26.35 -16.78
N ASP A 318 13.75 27.65 -16.75
CA ASP A 318 14.68 28.28 -17.68
C ASP A 318 16.16 27.95 -17.37
N HIS A 319 17.09 28.65 -18.03
CA HIS A 319 18.53 28.47 -17.82
C HIS A 319 19.00 28.85 -16.42
N SER A 320 18.25 29.71 -15.71
CA SER A 320 18.54 30.15 -14.34
C SER A 320 17.83 29.31 -13.27
N GLY A 321 17.17 28.21 -13.68
CA GLY A 321 16.43 27.35 -12.77
C GLY A 321 15.11 27.97 -12.27
N GLN A 322 14.61 29.03 -12.93
CA GLN A 322 13.39 29.74 -12.54
C GLN A 322 12.16 29.29 -13.35
N PRO A 323 10.94 29.41 -12.82
CA PRO A 323 9.72 29.16 -13.58
C PRO A 323 9.65 30.03 -14.84
N TRP A 324 9.40 29.41 -15.99
CA TRP A 324 9.34 30.10 -17.28
C TRP A 324 7.89 30.21 -17.78
N VAL A 325 7.35 31.42 -17.80
CA VAL A 325 6.07 31.71 -18.44
C VAL A 325 6.33 31.91 -19.93
N LEU A 326 5.70 31.08 -20.77
CA LEU A 326 5.90 31.08 -22.21
C LEU A 326 5.57 32.47 -22.81
N PRO A 327 6.42 33.04 -23.68
CA PRO A 327 6.15 34.28 -24.40
C PRO A 327 4.78 34.33 -25.08
N SER A 328 4.42 33.27 -25.81
CA SER A 328 3.10 33.11 -26.43
C SER A 328 1.95 33.21 -25.43
N VAL A 329 2.09 32.53 -24.29
CA VAL A 329 1.13 32.55 -23.19
C VAL A 329 1.01 33.93 -22.58
N LYS A 330 2.14 34.59 -22.27
CA LYS A 330 2.14 35.95 -21.72
C LYS A 330 1.42 36.95 -22.64
N LYS A 331 1.68 36.87 -23.95
CA LYS A 331 0.99 37.70 -24.96
C LYS A 331 -0.50 37.38 -25.03
N ALA A 332 -0.87 36.10 -25.11
CA ALA A 332 -2.26 35.68 -25.15
C ALA A 332 -3.04 36.08 -23.90
N THR A 333 -2.43 35.98 -22.71
CA THR A 333 -3.01 36.49 -21.45
C THR A 333 -3.32 37.97 -21.53
N GLY A 334 -2.39 38.79 -22.03
CA GLY A 334 -2.63 40.23 -22.23
C GLY A 334 -3.79 40.50 -23.19
N LEU A 335 -3.91 39.73 -24.28
CA LEU A 335 -5.01 39.86 -25.24
C LEU A 335 -6.37 39.46 -24.64
N VAL A 336 -6.40 38.40 -23.83
CA VAL A 336 -7.62 37.94 -23.15
C VAL A 336 -8.07 38.96 -22.10
N MET A 337 -7.16 39.41 -21.24
CA MET A 337 -7.47 40.36 -20.15
C MET A 337 -7.91 41.73 -20.66
N ASN A 338 -7.38 42.18 -21.81
CA ASN A 338 -7.75 43.47 -22.42
C ASN A 338 -8.97 43.36 -23.35
N SER A 339 -9.58 42.18 -23.48
CA SER A 339 -10.77 42.00 -24.32
C SER A 339 -11.99 42.64 -23.65
N PRO A 340 -12.80 43.44 -24.39
CA PRO A 340 -13.98 44.10 -23.81
C PRO A 340 -15.09 43.10 -23.40
N ILE A 341 -15.00 41.85 -23.84
CA ILE A 341 -15.93 40.76 -23.51
C ILE A 341 -15.39 39.82 -22.42
N TYR A 342 -14.20 40.09 -21.87
CA TYR A 342 -13.63 39.29 -20.80
C TYR A 342 -14.53 39.31 -19.56
N ASN A 343 -14.74 38.13 -18.95
CA ASN A 343 -15.60 37.96 -17.79
C ASN A 343 -15.26 36.67 -17.03
N HIS A 344 -15.86 36.52 -15.85
CA HIS A 344 -15.73 35.34 -14.99
C HIS A 344 -17.02 34.49 -14.95
N GLU A 345 -17.91 34.64 -15.94
CA GLU A 345 -19.14 33.86 -16.00
C GLU A 345 -18.84 32.37 -16.21
N TYR A 346 -19.74 31.53 -15.68
CA TYR A 346 -19.65 30.09 -15.84
C TYR A 346 -19.61 29.68 -17.31
N LEU A 347 -18.78 28.70 -17.61
CA LEU A 347 -18.85 27.97 -18.88
C LEU A 347 -20.07 27.04 -18.89
N GLY A 348 -20.43 26.52 -20.07
CA GLY A 348 -21.34 25.38 -20.14
C GLY A 348 -20.75 24.15 -19.43
N ILE A 349 -21.59 23.20 -19.01
CA ILE A 349 -21.16 21.98 -18.28
C ILE A 349 -20.11 21.18 -19.05
N GLN A 350 -20.20 21.15 -20.39
CA GLN A 350 -19.20 20.47 -21.21
C GLN A 350 -17.85 21.20 -21.23
N GLY A 351 -17.86 22.51 -20.95
CA GLY A 351 -16.71 23.41 -21.00
C GLY A 351 -16.73 24.35 -22.20
N HIS A 352 -15.56 24.96 -22.42
CA HIS A 352 -15.35 25.98 -23.44
C HIS A 352 -15.31 25.32 -24.84
N GLN A 353 -16.34 25.56 -25.65
CA GLN A 353 -16.53 24.85 -26.92
C GLN A 353 -15.45 25.13 -27.97
N GLU A 354 -14.98 26.36 -28.08
CA GLU A 354 -13.91 26.71 -29.03
C GLU A 354 -12.59 26.07 -28.64
N PHE A 355 -12.23 26.13 -27.35
CA PHE A 355 -11.10 25.38 -26.78
C PHE A 355 -11.19 23.90 -27.13
N LEU A 356 -12.31 23.24 -26.88
CA LEU A 356 -12.45 21.79 -27.10
C LEU A 356 -12.29 21.40 -28.57
N LYS A 357 -12.82 22.21 -29.50
CA LYS A 357 -12.63 21.99 -30.93
C LYS A 357 -11.15 22.10 -31.33
N ALA A 358 -10.46 23.12 -30.81
CA ALA A 358 -9.05 23.37 -31.11
C ALA A 358 -8.13 22.32 -30.46
N ALA A 359 -8.43 21.91 -29.22
CA ALA A 359 -7.72 20.86 -28.48
C ALA A 359 -7.85 19.50 -29.18
N ALA A 360 -9.07 19.12 -29.62
CA ALA A 360 -9.31 17.91 -30.40
C ALA A 360 -8.58 17.94 -31.75
N GLN A 361 -8.58 19.08 -32.45
CA GLN A 361 -7.82 19.26 -33.69
C GLN A 361 -6.31 19.04 -33.47
N LEU A 362 -5.75 19.58 -32.38
CA LEU A 362 -4.33 19.46 -32.04
C LEU A 362 -3.91 18.01 -31.77
N ILE A 363 -4.72 17.22 -31.05
CA ILE A 363 -4.31 15.88 -30.60
C ILE A 363 -4.76 14.76 -31.55
N LEU A 364 -5.89 14.92 -32.25
CA LEU A 364 -6.43 13.92 -33.16
C LEU A 364 -6.14 14.23 -34.64
N GLY A 365 -5.54 15.39 -34.94
CA GLY A 365 -5.35 15.90 -36.30
C GLY A 365 -6.66 16.32 -37.01
N ARG A 366 -7.81 16.19 -36.33
CA ARG A 366 -9.14 16.51 -36.87
C ARG A 366 -10.10 16.95 -35.77
N SER A 367 -10.96 17.92 -36.08
CA SER A 367 -12.18 18.21 -35.33
C SER A 367 -13.38 17.61 -36.06
N SER A 368 -14.21 16.82 -35.36
CA SER A 368 -15.30 16.07 -35.98
C SER A 368 -16.49 15.95 -35.02
N PRO A 369 -17.74 15.98 -35.52
CA PRO A 369 -18.92 15.71 -34.69
C PRO A 369 -18.94 14.27 -34.14
N LYS A 370 -18.06 13.38 -34.62
CA LYS A 370 -17.87 12.03 -34.10
C LYS A 370 -16.94 11.95 -32.89
N VAL A 371 -16.42 13.07 -32.38
CA VAL A 371 -15.54 13.09 -31.21
C VAL A 371 -16.26 13.73 -30.04
N ALA A 372 -16.51 12.95 -28.99
CA ALA A 372 -16.99 13.49 -27.73
C ALA A 372 -15.82 14.12 -26.98
N SER A 373 -15.94 15.37 -26.56
CA SER A 373 -14.89 16.07 -25.82
C SER A 373 -15.46 16.76 -24.58
N LEU A 374 -14.72 16.71 -23.47
CA LEU A 374 -15.05 17.38 -22.21
C LEU A 374 -13.84 18.20 -21.74
N HIS A 375 -14.08 19.41 -21.26
CA HIS A 375 -13.06 20.23 -20.59
C HIS A 375 -12.88 19.72 -19.16
N THR A 376 -11.64 19.41 -18.77
CA THR A 376 -11.31 18.80 -17.48
C THR A 376 -10.26 19.59 -16.71
N SER A 377 -10.17 19.33 -15.39
CA SER A 377 -9.14 19.88 -14.52
C SER A 377 -7.78 19.20 -14.76
N GLY A 378 -7.10 19.64 -15.82
CA GLY A 378 -5.82 19.08 -16.28
C GLY A 378 -5.94 17.65 -16.79
N GLY A 379 -4.77 17.03 -17.03
CA GLY A 379 -4.69 15.62 -17.41
C GLY A 379 -5.20 14.68 -16.33
N THR A 380 -4.93 14.97 -15.04
CA THR A 380 -5.47 14.20 -13.92
C THR A 380 -7.00 14.14 -13.94
N GLY A 381 -7.67 15.28 -14.17
CA GLY A 381 -9.12 15.32 -14.30
C GLY A 381 -9.64 14.56 -15.52
N ALA A 382 -8.88 14.56 -16.63
CA ALA A 382 -9.21 13.76 -17.81
C ALA A 382 -9.06 12.24 -17.53
N CYS A 383 -7.99 11.83 -16.86
CA CYS A 383 -7.79 10.44 -16.43
C CYS A 383 -8.91 9.98 -15.49
N HIS A 384 -9.24 10.79 -14.47
CA HIS A 384 -10.34 10.51 -13.52
C HIS A 384 -11.68 10.39 -14.24
N THR A 385 -12.05 11.39 -15.04
CA THR A 385 -13.32 11.40 -15.76
C THR A 385 -13.42 10.21 -16.72
N GLY A 386 -12.33 9.89 -17.43
CA GLY A 386 -12.26 8.74 -18.31
C GLY A 386 -12.42 7.42 -17.53
N ALA A 387 -11.78 7.29 -16.37
CA ALA A 387 -11.95 6.13 -15.50
C ALA A 387 -13.40 6.01 -14.99
N VAL A 388 -14.04 7.10 -14.57
CA VAL A 388 -15.45 7.11 -14.17
C VAL A 388 -16.38 6.75 -15.33
N LEU A 389 -16.11 7.25 -16.54
CA LEU A 389 -16.83 6.88 -17.75
C LEU A 389 -16.73 5.37 -17.99
N LEU A 390 -15.53 4.79 -17.94
CA LEU A 390 -15.34 3.35 -18.08
C LEU A 390 -16.09 2.56 -16.99
N LYS A 391 -16.12 3.06 -15.74
CA LYS A 391 -16.90 2.43 -14.66
C LYS A 391 -18.40 2.48 -14.94
N LYS A 392 -18.91 3.55 -15.53
CA LYS A 392 -20.33 3.66 -15.94
C LYS A 392 -20.67 2.73 -17.10
N LEU A 393 -19.76 2.54 -18.04
CA LEU A 393 -19.96 1.68 -19.21
C LEU A 393 -19.87 0.18 -18.86
N PHE A 394 -18.90 -0.20 -18.04
CA PHE A 394 -18.56 -1.61 -17.81
C PHE A 394 -18.76 -2.09 -16.37
N GLY A 395 -19.04 -1.21 -15.40
CA GLY A 395 -19.04 -1.56 -13.98
C GLY A 395 -20.12 -2.55 -13.55
N ASN A 396 -21.20 -2.68 -14.33
CA ASN A 396 -22.26 -3.68 -14.12
C ASN A 396 -22.08 -4.92 -15.01
N SER A 397 -21.02 -4.99 -15.82
CA SER A 397 -20.70 -6.19 -16.58
C SER A 397 -20.33 -7.32 -15.62
N PRO A 398 -20.81 -8.56 -15.82
CA PRO A 398 -20.35 -9.71 -15.03
C PRO A 398 -18.85 -9.95 -15.19
N ASN A 399 -18.28 -9.52 -16.32
CA ASN A 399 -16.85 -9.58 -16.61
C ASN A 399 -16.40 -8.18 -17.07
N PRO A 400 -16.08 -7.25 -16.15
CA PRO A 400 -15.56 -5.94 -16.53
C PRO A 400 -14.16 -6.10 -17.16
N PRO A 401 -13.80 -5.29 -18.17
CA PRO A 401 -12.46 -5.27 -18.73
C PRO A 401 -11.38 -5.06 -17.67
N ALA A 402 -10.30 -5.83 -17.74
CA ALA A 402 -9.10 -5.57 -16.94
C ALA A 402 -8.44 -4.25 -17.38
N ILE A 403 -8.00 -3.44 -16.43
CA ILE A 403 -7.25 -2.20 -16.67
C ILE A 403 -5.78 -2.45 -16.35
N TYR A 404 -4.93 -2.36 -17.37
CA TYR A 404 -3.49 -2.53 -17.28
C TYR A 404 -2.77 -1.19 -17.40
N ILE A 405 -1.84 -0.92 -16.48
CA ILE A 405 -1.00 0.28 -16.40
C ILE A 405 0.47 -0.16 -16.54
N SER A 406 1.33 0.64 -17.17
CA SER A 406 2.73 0.25 -17.38
C SER A 406 3.49 0.04 -16.06
N ASP A 407 4.50 -0.82 -16.05
CA ASP A 407 5.44 -1.00 -14.93
C ASP A 407 6.86 -0.60 -15.33
N PRO A 408 7.40 0.53 -14.81
CA PRO A 408 6.72 1.51 -13.96
C PRO A 408 5.77 2.44 -14.75
N SER A 409 4.97 3.25 -14.05
CA SER A 409 4.15 4.34 -14.63
C SER A 409 4.18 5.60 -13.78
N TRP A 410 3.44 6.63 -14.18
CA TRP A 410 3.18 7.78 -13.32
C TRP A 410 2.48 7.31 -12.04
N GLU A 411 3.07 7.64 -10.88
CA GLU A 411 2.68 7.18 -9.54
C GLU A 411 1.16 7.26 -9.28
N ASN A 412 0.52 8.30 -9.81
CA ASN A 412 -0.90 8.56 -9.56
C ASN A 412 -1.86 7.76 -10.47
N HIS A 413 -1.39 7.05 -11.50
CA HIS A 413 -2.29 6.28 -12.39
C HIS A 413 -3.09 5.23 -11.62
N HIS A 414 -2.42 4.37 -10.83
CA HIS A 414 -3.14 3.36 -10.04
C HIS A 414 -4.11 4.01 -9.05
N SER A 415 -3.70 5.11 -8.41
CA SER A 415 -4.52 5.84 -7.43
C SER A 415 -5.81 6.39 -8.07
N VAL A 416 -5.70 7.10 -9.19
CA VAL A 416 -6.85 7.69 -9.92
C VAL A 416 -7.85 6.61 -10.34
N PHE A 417 -7.37 5.53 -10.96
CA PHE A 417 -8.28 4.47 -11.43
C PHE A 417 -8.90 3.66 -10.28
N ARG A 418 -8.15 3.41 -9.19
CA ARG A 418 -8.69 2.76 -7.98
C ARG A 418 -9.71 3.65 -7.27
N HIS A 419 -9.47 4.96 -7.21
CA HIS A 419 -10.43 5.92 -6.68
C HIS A 419 -11.74 5.93 -7.46
N ALA A 420 -11.69 5.78 -8.79
CA ALA A 420 -12.86 5.58 -9.64
C ALA A 420 -13.52 4.19 -9.52
N GLY A 421 -13.02 3.32 -8.62
CA GLY A 421 -13.60 2.01 -8.31
C GLY A 421 -13.17 0.87 -9.24
N HIS A 422 -12.00 0.97 -9.87
CA HIS A 422 -11.42 -0.11 -10.69
C HIS A 422 -10.32 -0.88 -9.95
N THR A 423 -10.26 -2.19 -10.22
CA THR A 423 -9.04 -2.97 -9.96
C THR A 423 -8.04 -2.72 -11.09
N THR A 424 -6.80 -2.42 -10.74
CA THR A 424 -5.73 -2.14 -11.70
C THR A 424 -4.61 -3.16 -11.62
N TYR A 425 -4.07 -3.53 -12.77
CA TYR A 425 -2.97 -4.46 -12.95
C TYR A 425 -1.82 -3.76 -13.69
N SER A 426 -0.66 -4.41 -13.72
CA SER A 426 0.53 -3.85 -14.37
C SER A 426 0.96 -4.68 -15.59
N TYR A 427 1.61 -4.04 -16.57
CA TYR A 427 2.26 -4.69 -17.71
C TYR A 427 3.70 -4.19 -17.90
N PRO A 428 4.64 -5.04 -18.33
CA PRO A 428 6.05 -4.67 -18.44
C PRO A 428 6.28 -3.64 -19.56
N ILE A 429 7.15 -2.66 -19.31
CA ILE A 429 7.62 -1.71 -20.34
C ILE A 429 9.13 -1.43 -20.26
N TYR A 430 9.78 -1.68 -19.13
CA TYR A 430 11.15 -1.23 -18.87
C TYR A 430 12.06 -2.38 -18.48
N ASP A 431 13.21 -2.48 -19.15
CA ASP A 431 14.27 -3.41 -18.77
C ASP A 431 15.31 -2.66 -17.91
N PRO A 432 15.46 -3.00 -16.61
CA PRO A 432 16.41 -2.34 -15.72
C PRO A 432 17.88 -2.64 -16.05
N VAL A 433 18.17 -3.71 -16.79
CA VAL A 433 19.53 -4.08 -17.20
C VAL A 433 19.99 -3.20 -18.35
N THR A 434 19.19 -3.10 -19.41
CA THR A 434 19.50 -2.26 -20.58
C THR A 434 19.12 -0.80 -20.38
N ARG A 435 18.26 -0.50 -19.40
CA ARG A 435 17.66 0.81 -19.10
C ARG A 435 16.91 1.42 -20.29
N SER A 436 16.33 0.55 -21.12
CA SER A 436 15.56 0.89 -22.31
C SER A 436 14.15 0.29 -22.26
N LEU A 437 13.39 0.54 -23.34
CA LEU A 437 12.10 -0.08 -23.57
C LEU A 437 12.27 -1.61 -23.73
N ASP A 438 11.53 -2.40 -22.95
CA ASP A 438 11.36 -3.84 -23.17
C ASP A 438 10.14 -4.09 -24.05
N PHE A 439 10.32 -3.83 -25.35
CA PHE A 439 9.21 -3.88 -26.31
C PHE A 439 8.67 -5.30 -26.49
N GLU A 440 9.52 -6.33 -26.48
CA GLU A 440 9.09 -7.70 -26.70
C GLU A 440 8.23 -8.22 -25.53
N SER A 441 8.62 -7.94 -24.28
CA SER A 441 7.78 -8.27 -23.13
C SER A 441 6.46 -7.48 -23.14
N MET A 442 6.51 -6.17 -23.46
CA MET A 442 5.31 -5.33 -23.59
C MET A 442 4.35 -5.89 -24.64
N LYS A 443 4.84 -6.14 -25.86
CA LYS A 443 4.08 -6.69 -26.98
C LYS A 443 3.49 -8.06 -26.65
N THR A 444 4.31 -8.95 -26.10
CA THR A 444 3.88 -10.31 -25.71
C THR A 444 2.79 -10.28 -24.66
N PHE A 445 2.92 -9.42 -23.65
CA PHE A 445 1.89 -9.26 -22.62
C PHE A 445 0.57 -8.77 -23.22
N ILE A 446 0.61 -7.71 -24.03
CA ILE A 446 -0.57 -7.13 -24.67
C ILE A 446 -1.25 -8.16 -25.59
N ALA A 447 -0.48 -8.90 -26.40
CA ALA A 447 -1.02 -9.93 -27.29
C ALA A 447 -1.70 -11.08 -26.53
N ASN A 448 -1.18 -11.46 -25.36
CA ASN A 448 -1.71 -12.54 -24.54
C ASN A 448 -2.82 -12.12 -23.57
N ALA A 449 -3.00 -10.83 -23.32
CA ALA A 449 -4.07 -10.32 -22.47
C ALA A 449 -5.46 -10.73 -22.99
N ASN A 450 -6.45 -10.80 -22.09
CA ASN A 450 -7.82 -11.15 -22.45
C ASN A 450 -8.39 -10.13 -23.46
N ARG A 451 -9.20 -10.60 -24.42
CA ARG A 451 -9.87 -9.70 -25.36
C ARG A 451 -10.67 -8.63 -24.61
N ASN A 452 -10.77 -7.45 -25.21
CA ASN A 452 -11.46 -6.28 -24.63
C ASN A 452 -10.81 -5.66 -23.38
N SER A 453 -9.58 -6.04 -23.00
CA SER A 453 -8.83 -5.33 -21.95
C SER A 453 -8.55 -3.86 -22.30
N ILE A 454 -8.36 -3.04 -21.26
CA ILE A 454 -8.05 -1.61 -21.34
C ILE A 454 -6.60 -1.42 -20.94
N PHE A 455 -5.84 -0.67 -21.76
CA PHE A 455 -4.45 -0.34 -21.47
C PHE A 455 -4.30 1.17 -21.33
N VAL A 456 -3.74 1.61 -20.20
CA VAL A 456 -3.32 2.99 -20.00
C VAL A 456 -1.93 3.15 -20.63
N LEU A 457 -1.86 3.96 -21.67
CA LEU A 457 -0.70 4.18 -22.51
C LEU A 457 -0.25 5.64 -22.40
N HIS A 458 1.05 5.88 -22.30
CA HIS A 458 1.58 7.24 -22.48
C HIS A 458 1.72 7.49 -23.98
N ALA A 459 1.15 8.59 -24.48
CA ALA A 459 1.18 8.88 -25.91
C ALA A 459 2.61 9.11 -26.43
N CYS A 460 3.42 9.78 -25.62
CA CYS A 460 4.83 10.07 -25.84
C CYS A 460 5.47 10.52 -24.51
N ALA A 461 6.81 10.57 -24.45
CA ALA A 461 7.58 11.01 -23.30
C ALA A 461 7.15 10.30 -22.00
N HIS A 462 7.18 8.96 -22.01
CA HIS A 462 6.73 8.10 -20.91
C HIS A 462 7.24 8.57 -19.54
N ASN A 463 6.34 8.78 -18.59
CA ASN A 463 6.68 9.11 -17.21
C ASN A 463 6.56 7.82 -16.36
N PRO A 464 7.65 7.31 -15.75
CA PRO A 464 8.88 8.03 -15.39
C PRO A 464 10.09 7.78 -16.28
N THR A 465 10.03 6.84 -17.22
CA THR A 465 11.26 6.28 -17.81
C THR A 465 11.86 7.11 -18.94
N GLY A 466 11.04 7.86 -19.66
CA GLY A 466 11.39 8.50 -20.93
C GLY A 466 11.57 7.51 -22.09
N CYS A 467 11.21 6.23 -21.91
CA CYS A 467 11.30 5.21 -22.95
C CYS A 467 9.98 5.15 -23.72
N ASP A 468 10.02 5.48 -25.02
CA ASP A 468 8.85 5.45 -25.90
C ASP A 468 9.04 4.39 -27.00
N PRO A 469 7.98 3.68 -27.42
CA PRO A 469 8.01 2.86 -28.63
C PRO A 469 8.32 3.69 -29.87
N THR A 470 9.03 3.10 -30.83
CA THR A 470 9.26 3.69 -32.15
C THR A 470 7.96 3.72 -32.97
N PRO A 471 7.90 4.47 -34.09
CA PRO A 471 6.74 4.44 -34.98
C PRO A 471 6.35 3.02 -35.42
N GLU A 472 7.32 2.21 -35.82
CA GLU A 472 7.11 0.82 -36.27
C GLU A 472 6.56 -0.06 -35.13
N GLN A 473 7.05 0.15 -33.92
CA GLN A 473 6.57 -0.53 -32.73
C GLN A 473 5.13 -0.11 -32.37
N TRP A 474 4.77 1.16 -32.56
CA TRP A 474 3.39 1.62 -32.42
C TRP A 474 2.45 1.02 -33.47
N ASP A 475 2.92 0.84 -34.72
CA ASP A 475 2.16 0.14 -35.77
C ASP A 475 1.83 -1.31 -35.38
N GLU A 476 2.81 -2.04 -34.83
CA GLU A 476 2.64 -3.40 -34.31
C GLU A 476 1.60 -3.43 -33.18
N LEU A 477 1.71 -2.51 -32.21
CA LEU A 477 0.76 -2.43 -31.10
C LEU A 477 -0.65 -2.09 -31.57
N ALA A 478 -0.82 -1.12 -32.47
CA ALA A 478 -2.13 -0.77 -33.02
C ALA A 478 -2.82 -1.99 -33.66
N THR A 479 -2.05 -2.80 -34.39
CA THR A 479 -2.52 -4.03 -35.03
C THR A 479 -3.02 -5.03 -33.99
N ILE A 480 -2.26 -5.23 -32.91
CA ILE A 480 -2.65 -6.14 -31.81
C ILE A 480 -3.91 -5.62 -31.10
N PHE A 481 -3.97 -4.33 -30.78
CA PHE A 481 -5.14 -3.72 -30.13
C PHE A 481 -6.40 -3.93 -30.96
N LYS A 482 -6.31 -3.72 -32.28
CA LYS A 482 -7.44 -3.96 -33.18
C LYS A 482 -7.87 -5.42 -33.18
N ALA A 483 -6.93 -6.36 -33.32
CA ALA A 483 -7.21 -7.80 -33.37
C ALA A 483 -7.83 -8.35 -32.07
N LYS A 484 -7.39 -7.81 -30.93
CA LYS A 484 -7.86 -8.21 -29.58
C LYS A 484 -9.05 -7.39 -29.09
N SER A 485 -9.47 -6.39 -29.86
CA SER A 485 -10.52 -5.44 -29.50
C SER A 485 -10.22 -4.72 -28.17
N HIS A 486 -8.95 -4.48 -27.88
CA HIS A 486 -8.55 -3.71 -26.72
C HIS A 486 -8.96 -2.25 -26.84
N ILE A 487 -9.12 -1.59 -25.69
CA ILE A 487 -9.36 -0.15 -25.61
C ILE A 487 -8.06 0.54 -25.18
N ALA A 488 -7.62 1.51 -25.95
CA ALA A 488 -6.47 2.35 -25.61
C ALA A 488 -6.91 3.56 -24.79
N PHE A 489 -6.37 3.71 -23.58
CA PHE A 489 -6.52 4.91 -22.77
C PHE A 489 -5.21 5.69 -22.84
N PHE A 490 -5.12 6.67 -23.74
CA PHE A 490 -3.92 7.50 -23.87
C PHE A 490 -3.91 8.61 -22.83
N ASP A 491 -2.84 8.68 -22.02
CA ASP A 491 -2.44 9.89 -21.31
C ASP A 491 -1.42 10.65 -22.18
N CYS A 492 -1.79 11.86 -22.58
CA CYS A 492 -0.96 12.77 -23.36
C CYS A 492 -0.74 14.07 -22.58
N ALA A 493 0.24 14.04 -21.68
CA ALA A 493 0.63 15.20 -20.87
C ALA A 493 1.82 16.01 -21.43
N TYR A 494 2.51 15.47 -22.44
CA TYR A 494 3.83 15.94 -22.89
C TYR A 494 3.93 16.17 -24.40
N GLN A 495 2.82 16.34 -25.13
CA GLN A 495 2.86 16.62 -26.57
C GLN A 495 3.77 17.81 -26.89
N GLY A 496 4.81 17.57 -27.68
CA GLY A 496 5.86 18.52 -28.06
C GLY A 496 7.18 18.35 -27.31
N TYR A 497 7.21 17.63 -26.18
CA TYR A 497 8.44 17.43 -25.39
C TYR A 497 9.27 16.20 -25.78
N ALA A 498 8.70 15.24 -26.51
CA ALA A 498 9.44 14.05 -26.89
C ALA A 498 10.35 14.35 -28.09
N SER A 499 9.80 14.98 -29.14
CA SER A 499 10.53 15.31 -30.37
C SER A 499 10.79 16.81 -30.61
N GLY A 500 10.18 17.70 -29.83
CA GLY A 500 10.16 19.14 -30.14
C GLY A 500 9.09 19.53 -31.18
N ASP A 501 8.26 18.58 -31.62
CA ASP A 501 7.25 18.75 -32.65
C ASP A 501 5.90 18.16 -32.19
N LEU A 502 4.84 18.97 -32.28
CA LEU A 502 3.51 18.60 -31.80
C LEU A 502 2.86 17.48 -32.64
N GLU A 503 3.15 17.42 -33.94
CA GLU A 503 2.58 16.44 -34.87
C GLU A 503 3.24 15.07 -34.71
N ARG A 504 4.57 15.05 -34.59
CA ARG A 504 5.31 13.81 -34.32
C ARG A 504 4.91 13.18 -32.99
N ASP A 505 4.71 14.00 -31.96
CA ASP A 505 4.38 13.53 -30.61
C ASP A 505 2.95 12.98 -30.46
N ARG A 506 2.08 13.12 -31.48
CA ARG A 506 0.74 12.50 -31.50
C ARG A 506 0.66 11.25 -32.40
N TYR A 507 1.78 10.74 -32.90
CA TYR A 507 1.81 9.62 -33.85
C TYR A 507 1.12 8.36 -33.31
N SER A 508 1.34 8.00 -32.04
CA SER A 508 0.70 6.83 -31.40
C SER A 508 -0.84 6.91 -31.42
N ILE A 509 -1.39 8.09 -31.15
CA ILE A 509 -2.84 8.35 -31.21
C ILE A 509 -3.32 8.31 -32.65
N GLU A 510 -2.55 8.86 -33.59
CA GLU A 510 -2.89 8.87 -35.01
C GLU A 510 -3.01 7.46 -35.57
N ILE A 511 -2.01 6.60 -35.39
CA ILE A 511 -2.04 5.25 -35.95
C ILE A 511 -3.17 4.40 -35.33
N PHE A 512 -3.43 4.53 -34.02
CA PHE A 512 -4.54 3.85 -33.36
C PHE A 512 -5.90 4.32 -33.93
N SER A 513 -6.04 5.63 -34.17
CA SER A 513 -7.22 6.22 -34.83
C SER A 513 -7.42 5.68 -36.25
N GLN A 514 -6.34 5.62 -37.04
CA GLN A 514 -6.37 5.15 -38.44
C GLN A 514 -6.74 3.68 -38.53
N GLN A 515 -6.26 2.84 -37.60
CA GLN A 515 -6.63 1.42 -37.52
C GLN A 515 -8.02 1.17 -36.90
N GLY A 516 -8.71 2.23 -36.46
CA GLY A 516 -10.02 2.13 -35.84
C GLY A 516 -10.00 1.38 -34.51
N VAL A 517 -8.95 1.57 -33.71
CA VAL A 517 -8.88 1.11 -32.32
C VAL A 517 -9.79 2.01 -31.46
N GLN A 518 -10.59 1.40 -30.58
CA GLN A 518 -11.38 2.17 -29.62
C GLN A 518 -10.46 2.84 -28.61
N MET A 519 -10.65 4.13 -28.36
CA MET A 519 -9.75 4.87 -27.49
C MET A 519 -10.39 6.03 -26.73
N LEU A 520 -9.74 6.39 -25.63
CA LEU A 520 -9.93 7.63 -24.88
C LEU A 520 -8.59 8.35 -24.83
N VAL A 521 -8.60 9.67 -24.91
CA VAL A 521 -7.39 10.50 -24.86
C VAL A 521 -7.53 11.56 -23.78
N ALA A 522 -6.75 11.41 -22.72
CA ALA A 522 -6.58 12.40 -21.66
C ALA A 522 -5.46 13.37 -22.06
N GLN A 523 -5.83 14.60 -22.42
CA GLN A 523 -4.91 15.64 -22.87
C GLN A 523 -4.65 16.65 -21.74
N SER A 524 -3.38 17.01 -21.51
CA SER A 524 -3.01 18.07 -20.57
C SER A 524 -2.26 19.21 -21.24
N PHE A 525 -2.57 20.44 -20.81
CA PHE A 525 -1.81 21.64 -21.16
C PHE A 525 -0.87 22.12 -20.06
N SER A 526 -0.71 21.34 -18.99
CA SER A 526 0.11 21.77 -17.85
C SER A 526 1.58 21.95 -18.21
N LYS A 527 2.12 21.13 -19.12
CA LYS A 527 3.54 21.16 -19.50
C LYS A 527 3.77 21.97 -20.75
N ASN A 528 3.19 21.58 -21.88
CA ASN A 528 3.43 22.21 -23.19
C ASN A 528 2.99 23.68 -23.27
N ALA A 529 2.01 24.12 -22.48
CA ALA A 529 1.66 25.53 -22.34
C ALA A 529 2.15 26.17 -21.03
N GLY A 530 2.89 25.44 -20.19
CA GLY A 530 3.29 25.93 -18.86
C GLY A 530 2.14 26.24 -17.91
N MET A 531 0.92 25.76 -18.20
CA MET A 531 -0.31 26.03 -17.44
C MET A 531 -0.48 25.05 -16.27
N TYR A 532 0.56 24.91 -15.43
CA TYR A 532 0.61 23.92 -14.36
C TYR A 532 -0.53 24.10 -13.35
N GLY A 533 -0.58 25.29 -12.72
CA GLY A 533 -1.52 25.64 -11.66
C GLY A 533 -2.94 25.95 -12.17
N GLU A 534 -3.08 26.34 -13.44
CA GLU A 534 -4.37 26.69 -14.04
C GLU A 534 -5.27 25.48 -14.36
N ARG A 535 -4.70 24.27 -14.29
CA ARG A 535 -5.42 23.00 -14.44
C ARG A 535 -6.21 22.88 -15.75
N LEU A 536 -5.62 23.26 -16.88
CA LEU A 536 -6.24 23.10 -18.19
C LEU A 536 -6.00 21.70 -18.79
N GLY A 537 -7.08 21.03 -19.19
CA GLY A 537 -7.04 19.73 -19.88
C GLY A 537 -8.33 19.41 -20.62
N ALA A 538 -8.31 18.31 -21.36
CA ALA A 538 -9.49 17.80 -22.04
C ALA A 538 -9.48 16.26 -22.09
N LEU A 539 -10.67 15.66 -22.07
CA LEU A 539 -10.88 14.25 -22.38
C LEU A 539 -11.54 14.15 -23.76
N HIS A 540 -10.98 13.35 -24.65
CA HIS A 540 -11.53 13.08 -25.98
C HIS A 540 -11.87 11.61 -26.15
N VAL A 541 -13.03 11.32 -26.74
CA VAL A 541 -13.51 9.96 -27.03
C VAL A 541 -14.01 9.93 -28.48
N PRO A 542 -13.16 9.49 -29.43
CA PRO A 542 -13.59 9.22 -30.80
C PRO A 542 -14.63 8.10 -30.84
N CYS A 543 -15.72 8.33 -31.56
CA CYS A 543 -16.86 7.42 -31.69
C CYS A 543 -17.12 7.07 -33.17
N ASP A 544 -17.87 6.00 -33.41
CA ASP A 544 -18.20 5.55 -34.78
C ASP A 544 -19.17 6.50 -35.51
N SER A 545 -20.03 7.20 -34.74
CA SER A 545 -21.05 8.10 -35.25
C SER A 545 -21.20 9.36 -34.39
N ALA A 546 -21.81 10.40 -34.98
CA ALA A 546 -22.13 11.64 -34.26
C ALA A 546 -23.18 11.42 -33.16
N GLU A 547 -24.10 10.48 -33.36
CA GLU A 547 -25.09 10.10 -32.34
C GLU A 547 -24.41 9.44 -31.12
N ALA A 548 -23.47 8.52 -31.35
CA ALA A 548 -22.70 7.90 -30.28
C ALA A 548 -21.89 8.95 -29.51
N ALA A 549 -21.23 9.87 -30.22
CA ALA A 549 -20.51 10.99 -29.60
C ALA A 549 -21.44 11.87 -28.76
N ALA A 550 -22.65 12.18 -29.23
CA ALA A 550 -23.62 12.96 -28.47
C ALA A 550 -24.05 12.27 -27.17
N LYS A 551 -24.28 10.95 -27.19
CA LYS A 551 -24.59 10.15 -25.98
C LYS A 551 -23.42 10.18 -24.97
N VAL A 552 -22.18 10.04 -25.46
CA VAL A 552 -20.99 10.12 -24.60
C VAL A 552 -20.85 11.52 -24.01
N VAL A 553 -21.05 12.59 -24.80
CA VAL A 553 -21.03 13.97 -24.28
C VAL A 553 -22.07 14.19 -23.19
N ASP A 554 -23.28 13.66 -23.35
CA ASP A 554 -24.34 13.81 -22.34
C ASP A 554 -23.95 13.13 -21.01
N LEU A 555 -23.42 11.92 -21.07
CA LEU A 555 -22.90 11.21 -19.90
C LEU A 555 -21.71 11.94 -19.26
N LEU A 556 -20.78 12.47 -20.07
CA LEU A 556 -19.65 13.25 -19.59
C LEU A 556 -20.09 14.53 -18.89
N LYS A 557 -21.10 15.24 -19.43
CA LYS A 557 -21.69 16.41 -18.76
C LYS A 557 -22.29 16.05 -17.41
N PHE A 558 -22.98 14.91 -17.34
CA PHE A 558 -23.57 14.42 -16.10
C PHE A 558 -22.52 14.10 -15.04
N ILE A 559 -21.39 13.48 -15.42
CA ILE A 559 -20.24 13.26 -14.53
C ILE A 559 -19.68 14.60 -14.06
N ASN A 560 -19.33 15.50 -15.01
CA ASN A 560 -18.70 16.77 -14.70
C ASN A 560 -19.55 17.65 -13.76
N ARG A 561 -20.88 17.68 -13.98
CA ARG A 561 -21.80 18.46 -13.16
C ARG A 561 -21.80 18.03 -11.68
N ARG A 562 -21.55 16.76 -11.40
CA ARG A 562 -21.56 16.19 -10.03
C ARG A 562 -20.24 16.34 -9.30
N GLU A 563 -19.14 16.45 -10.03
CA GLU A 563 -17.81 16.51 -9.45
C GLU A 563 -17.31 17.94 -9.29
N VAL A 564 -17.44 18.76 -10.34
CA VAL A 564 -16.84 20.11 -10.38
C VAL A 564 -17.78 21.19 -10.92
N SER A 565 -19.04 20.85 -11.21
CA SER A 565 -20.00 21.71 -11.91
C SER A 565 -19.55 22.05 -13.35
N THR A 566 -18.54 22.90 -13.50
CA THR A 566 -18.00 23.40 -14.77
C THR A 566 -16.49 23.62 -14.62
N ALA A 567 -15.70 23.35 -15.67
CA ALA A 567 -14.25 23.55 -15.64
C ALA A 567 -13.82 25.04 -15.59
N PRO A 568 -12.60 25.37 -15.11
CA PRO A 568 -12.10 26.74 -15.01
C PRO A 568 -11.99 27.46 -16.36
N ARG A 569 -12.38 28.73 -16.42
CA ARG A 569 -12.44 29.49 -17.68
C ARG A 569 -11.09 30.03 -18.16
N PHE A 570 -10.33 30.65 -17.26
CA PHE A 570 -9.24 31.57 -17.60
C PHE A 570 -8.22 30.99 -18.58
N ALA A 571 -7.61 29.85 -18.26
CA ALA A 571 -6.62 29.22 -19.13
C ALA A 571 -7.21 28.70 -20.45
N SER A 572 -8.49 28.32 -20.48
CA SER A 572 -9.13 27.89 -21.73
C SER A 572 -9.31 29.05 -22.70
N ASP A 573 -9.56 30.27 -22.22
CA ASP A 573 -9.64 31.46 -23.06
C ASP A 573 -8.26 31.80 -23.66
N ILE A 574 -7.19 31.70 -22.85
CA ILE A 574 -5.80 31.90 -23.29
C ILE A 574 -5.41 30.86 -24.35
N MET A 575 -5.64 29.58 -24.08
CA MET A 575 -5.28 28.53 -25.03
C MET A 575 -6.16 28.53 -26.27
N THR A 576 -7.44 28.89 -26.18
CA THR A 576 -8.27 29.12 -27.38
C THR A 576 -7.64 30.18 -28.25
N LYS A 577 -7.21 31.31 -27.67
CA LYS A 577 -6.57 32.39 -28.40
C LYS A 577 -5.28 31.92 -29.09
N ILE A 578 -4.44 31.15 -28.40
CA ILE A 578 -3.21 30.57 -28.96
C ILE A 578 -3.51 29.62 -30.10
N LEU A 579 -4.39 28.64 -29.89
CA LEU A 579 -4.65 27.56 -30.86
C LEU A 579 -5.43 28.05 -32.10
N THR A 580 -6.15 29.17 -32.00
CA THR A 580 -6.97 29.70 -33.11
C THR A 580 -6.35 30.89 -33.82
N THR A 581 -5.29 31.49 -33.26
CA THR A 581 -4.59 32.62 -33.89
C THR A 581 -3.27 32.13 -34.48
N LYS A 582 -3.17 32.08 -35.81
CA LYS A 582 -1.99 31.53 -36.53
C LYS A 582 -0.65 32.04 -36.00
N SER A 583 -0.51 33.34 -35.77
CA SER A 583 0.74 33.92 -35.26
C SER A 583 1.10 33.46 -33.84
N LEU A 584 0.11 33.40 -32.94
CA LEU A 584 0.33 32.90 -31.57
C LEU A 584 0.59 31.39 -31.55
N PHE A 585 -0.05 30.63 -32.45
CA PHE A 585 0.20 29.20 -32.57
C PHE A 585 1.63 28.90 -33.02
N GLU A 586 2.13 29.60 -34.05
CA GLU A 586 3.53 29.45 -34.47
C GLU A 586 4.51 29.92 -33.39
N GLU A 587 4.20 31.00 -32.66
CA GLU A 587 5.02 31.43 -31.52
C GLU A 587 5.03 30.37 -30.40
N TRP A 588 3.87 29.78 -30.10
CA TRP A 588 3.79 28.70 -29.11
C TRP A 588 4.57 27.46 -29.53
N LYS A 589 4.59 27.10 -30.82
CA LYS A 589 5.45 26.02 -31.34
C LYS A 589 6.93 26.32 -31.12
N ILE A 590 7.36 27.58 -31.30
CA ILE A 590 8.73 28.00 -30.99
C ILE A 590 9.01 27.86 -29.50
N ASP A 591 8.09 28.27 -28.63
CA ASP A 591 8.24 28.13 -27.19
C ASP A 591 8.37 26.66 -26.76
N VAL A 592 7.51 25.77 -27.27
CA VAL A 592 7.57 24.32 -27.02
C VAL A 592 8.91 23.75 -27.49
N LYS A 593 9.33 24.09 -28.71
CA LYS A 593 10.61 23.65 -29.25
C LYS A 593 11.79 24.15 -28.41
N THR A 594 11.76 25.39 -27.95
CA THR A 594 12.78 25.96 -27.07
C THR A 594 12.93 25.14 -25.78
N MET A 595 11.81 24.75 -25.16
CA MET A 595 11.82 23.90 -23.98
C MET A 595 12.38 22.51 -24.27
N ALA A 596 11.95 21.87 -25.37
CA ALA A 596 12.42 20.55 -25.77
C ALA A 596 13.92 20.53 -26.10
N ASP A 597 14.40 21.53 -26.86
CA ASP A 597 15.79 21.66 -27.26
C ASP A 597 16.70 21.84 -26.03
N ARG A 598 16.30 22.66 -25.05
CA ARG A 598 17.05 22.80 -23.78
C ARG A 598 17.14 21.47 -23.04
N LEU A 599 16.05 20.71 -22.92
CA LEU A 599 16.07 19.43 -22.22
C LEU A 599 16.96 18.42 -22.94
N SER A 600 16.94 18.41 -24.28
CA SER A 600 17.85 17.60 -25.09
C SER A 600 19.32 17.99 -24.86
N ASP A 601 19.62 19.29 -24.82
CA ASP A 601 20.96 19.80 -24.54
C ASP A 601 21.45 19.41 -23.12
N MET A 602 20.58 19.50 -22.10
CA MET A 602 20.92 19.05 -20.75
C MET A 602 21.22 17.54 -20.68
N ARG A 603 20.53 16.70 -21.47
CA ARG A 603 20.87 15.25 -21.59
C ARG A 603 22.28 15.07 -22.12
N VAL A 604 22.60 15.73 -23.23
CA VAL A 604 23.90 15.62 -23.89
C VAL A 604 25.01 16.10 -22.96
N LYS A 605 24.83 17.23 -22.30
CA LYS A 605 25.81 17.79 -21.35
C LYS A 605 26.02 16.85 -20.16
N LEU A 606 24.96 16.34 -19.55
CA LEU A 606 25.08 15.40 -18.42
C LEU A 606 25.84 14.13 -18.81
N VAL A 607 25.49 13.51 -19.94
CA VAL A 607 26.18 12.31 -20.43
C VAL A 607 27.65 12.60 -20.73
N LYS A 608 27.95 13.73 -21.39
CA LYS A 608 29.33 14.15 -21.66
C LYS A 608 30.13 14.28 -20.37
N SER A 609 29.60 14.96 -19.35
CA SER A 609 30.28 15.12 -18.07
C SER A 609 30.53 13.79 -17.36
N LEU A 610 29.58 12.84 -17.38
CA LEU A 610 29.77 11.51 -16.79
C LEU A 610 30.83 10.68 -17.54
N ILE A 611 30.91 10.82 -18.87
CA ILE A 611 31.96 10.18 -19.68
C ILE A 611 33.33 10.77 -19.37
N GLU A 612 33.45 12.09 -19.27
CA GLU A 612 34.70 12.78 -18.92
C GLU A 612 35.21 12.40 -17.52
N LEU A 613 34.29 12.23 -16.56
CA LEU A 613 34.58 11.72 -15.21
C LEU A 613 34.89 10.21 -15.17
N LYS A 614 34.73 9.49 -16.29
CA LYS A 614 34.86 8.03 -16.38
C LYS A 614 33.97 7.32 -15.37
N THR A 615 32.75 7.82 -15.15
CA THR A 615 31.80 7.26 -14.20
C THR A 615 31.48 5.80 -14.57
N PRO A 616 31.52 4.85 -13.61
CA PRO A 616 31.27 3.44 -13.90
C PRO A 616 29.91 3.20 -14.59
N GLY A 617 29.88 2.18 -15.45
CA GLY A 617 28.70 1.83 -16.25
C GLY A 617 28.57 2.61 -17.57
N HIS A 618 27.43 2.46 -18.23
CA HIS A 618 27.08 3.19 -19.46
C HIS A 618 26.04 4.27 -19.16
N TRP A 619 26.04 5.37 -19.91
CA TRP A 619 25.12 6.50 -19.65
C TRP A 619 24.37 6.99 -20.90
N SER A 620 24.52 6.29 -22.03
CA SER A 620 23.88 6.63 -23.31
C SER A 620 22.36 6.51 -23.30
N HIS A 621 21.78 5.77 -22.34
CA HIS A 621 20.33 5.68 -22.18
C HIS A 621 19.70 7.04 -21.85
N ILE A 622 20.43 7.94 -21.19
CA ILE A 622 19.93 9.30 -20.86
C ILE A 622 19.63 10.08 -22.14
N THR A 623 20.45 9.99 -23.18
CA THR A 623 20.20 10.68 -24.46
C THR A 623 19.23 9.93 -25.38
N ALA A 624 19.07 8.62 -25.19
CA ALA A 624 18.05 7.83 -25.91
C ALA A 624 16.63 8.07 -25.38
N GLN A 625 16.49 8.30 -24.07
CA GLN A 625 15.23 8.63 -23.42
C GLN A 625 14.74 10.04 -23.80
N ARG A 626 13.42 10.24 -23.79
CA ARG A 626 12.71 11.45 -24.24
C ARG A 626 11.92 12.13 -23.13
N GLY A 627 11.49 13.36 -23.37
CA GLY A 627 10.67 14.14 -22.44
C GLY A 627 11.46 14.79 -21.30
N MET A 628 10.76 15.07 -20.20
CA MET A 628 11.33 15.79 -19.04
C MET A 628 12.22 14.93 -18.14
N PHE A 629 12.08 13.60 -18.20
CA PHE A 629 12.68 12.70 -17.22
C PHE A 629 13.67 11.72 -17.83
N SER A 630 14.59 11.25 -17.01
CA SER A 630 15.43 10.10 -17.29
C SER A 630 15.40 9.13 -16.13
N TYR A 631 15.21 7.85 -16.41
CA TYR A 631 15.43 6.80 -15.42
C TYR A 631 16.92 6.43 -15.41
N THR A 632 17.63 6.90 -14.39
CA THR A 632 19.09 6.84 -14.34
C THR A 632 19.62 5.42 -14.09
N GLY A 633 18.85 4.60 -13.37
CA GLY A 633 19.29 3.31 -12.83
C GLY A 633 20.03 3.42 -11.50
N LEU A 634 20.06 4.60 -10.87
CA LEU A 634 20.61 4.76 -9.53
C LEU A 634 19.79 3.93 -8.52
N THR A 635 20.50 3.33 -7.57
CA THR A 635 19.85 2.60 -6.47
C THR A 635 19.25 3.57 -5.45
N ALA A 636 18.29 3.10 -4.66
CA ALA A 636 17.71 3.91 -3.59
C ALA A 636 18.78 4.46 -2.63
N LYS A 637 19.83 3.68 -2.34
CA LYS A 637 20.96 4.09 -1.50
C LYS A 637 21.80 5.21 -2.13
N GLN A 638 22.02 5.16 -3.44
CA GLN A 638 22.69 6.23 -4.17
C GLN A 638 21.83 7.50 -4.18
N CYS A 639 20.52 7.38 -4.38
CA CYS A 639 19.58 8.51 -4.30
C CYS A 639 19.52 9.13 -2.90
N GLU A 640 19.58 8.30 -1.85
CA GLU A 640 19.64 8.74 -0.46
C GLU A 640 20.91 9.57 -0.22
N TYR A 641 22.09 9.06 -0.57
CA TYR A 641 23.35 9.82 -0.48
C TYR A 641 23.27 11.17 -1.21
N LEU A 642 22.72 11.18 -2.44
CA LEU A 642 22.56 12.42 -3.20
C LEU A 642 21.65 13.42 -2.47
N THR A 643 20.62 12.94 -1.79
CA THR A 643 19.68 13.79 -1.06
C THR A 643 20.28 14.28 0.26
N GLU A 644 20.80 13.36 1.09
CA GLU A 644 21.25 13.68 2.46
C GLU A 644 22.61 14.39 2.50
N ASP A 645 23.58 13.96 1.68
CA ASP A 645 24.96 14.46 1.74
C ASP A 645 25.25 15.52 0.68
N ARG A 646 24.50 15.54 -0.42
CA ARG A 646 24.75 16.40 -1.57
C ARG A 646 23.62 17.39 -1.84
N HIS A 647 22.54 17.39 -1.08
CA HIS A 647 21.41 18.29 -1.28
C HIS A 647 20.82 18.23 -2.71
N ILE A 648 20.95 17.09 -3.39
CA ILE A 648 20.41 16.83 -4.74
C ILE A 648 19.17 15.94 -4.58
N TYR A 649 18.00 16.55 -4.80
CA TYR A 649 16.72 15.92 -4.52
C TYR A 649 16.19 15.18 -5.75
N LEU A 650 16.08 13.86 -5.65
CA LEU A 650 15.48 12.97 -6.65
C LEU A 650 14.78 11.78 -5.96
N PRO A 651 13.72 11.20 -6.56
CA PRO A 651 13.06 10.04 -5.99
C PRO A 651 13.98 8.83 -5.81
N PRO A 652 13.71 7.95 -4.82
CA PRO A 652 14.43 6.69 -4.61
C PRO A 652 14.43 5.74 -5.82
N SER A 653 13.51 5.95 -6.76
CA SER A 653 13.43 5.23 -8.04
C SER A 653 14.56 5.56 -9.03
N GLY A 654 15.36 6.59 -8.77
CA GLY A 654 16.37 7.06 -9.72
C GLY A 654 15.81 7.88 -10.89
N ARG A 655 14.51 8.23 -10.90
CA ARG A 655 13.97 9.19 -11.89
C ARG A 655 14.59 10.57 -11.66
N LEU A 656 15.29 11.08 -12.67
CA LEU A 656 15.90 12.41 -12.67
C LEU A 656 15.11 13.35 -13.59
N SER A 657 14.72 14.52 -13.09
CA SER A 657 14.13 15.59 -13.89
C SER A 657 15.21 16.49 -14.48
N LEU A 658 15.26 16.56 -15.81
CA LEU A 658 16.20 17.41 -16.54
C LEU A 658 15.85 18.89 -16.47
N THR A 659 14.65 19.21 -16.00
CA THR A 659 14.24 20.61 -15.83
C THR A 659 15.07 21.30 -14.75
N GLY A 660 15.53 20.57 -13.74
CA GLY A 660 16.36 21.09 -12.65
C GLY A 660 17.85 21.24 -12.97
N LEU A 661 18.31 20.72 -14.11
CA LEU A 661 19.69 20.91 -14.55
C LEU A 661 19.85 22.30 -15.19
N THR A 662 20.92 22.98 -14.82
CA THR A 662 21.39 24.25 -15.41
C THR A 662 22.85 24.12 -15.77
N GLU A 663 23.40 25.09 -16.52
CA GLU A 663 24.85 25.11 -16.78
C GLU A 663 25.64 25.25 -15.47
N ASP A 664 25.15 26.09 -14.56
CA ASP A 664 25.81 26.39 -13.29
C ASP A 664 25.88 25.18 -12.35
N ASN A 665 24.87 24.30 -12.36
CA ASN A 665 24.83 23.14 -11.46
C ASN A 665 25.29 21.82 -12.12
N MET A 666 25.52 21.80 -13.44
CA MET A 666 25.85 20.59 -14.20
C MET A 666 27.07 19.87 -13.64
N GLU A 667 28.15 20.61 -13.38
CA GLU A 667 29.40 20.04 -12.88
C GLU A 667 29.22 19.44 -11.47
N TYR A 668 28.50 20.15 -10.60
CA TYR A 668 28.21 19.68 -9.24
C TYR A 668 27.38 18.39 -9.25
N VAL A 669 26.33 18.35 -10.07
CA VAL A 669 25.47 17.17 -10.20
C VAL A 669 26.28 16.00 -10.77
N ALA A 670 27.01 16.18 -11.87
CA ALA A 670 27.79 15.11 -12.49
C ALA A 670 28.84 14.52 -11.54
N LYS A 671 29.59 15.36 -10.81
CA LYS A 671 30.56 14.89 -9.80
C LYS A 671 29.90 14.15 -8.64
N SER A 672 28.71 14.61 -8.21
CA SER A 672 27.97 13.96 -7.11
C SER A 672 27.43 12.60 -7.54
N LEU A 673 26.94 12.48 -8.78
CA LEU A 673 26.53 11.22 -9.38
C LEU A 673 27.71 10.25 -9.52
N ASP A 674 28.85 10.71 -10.03
CA ASP A 674 30.07 9.89 -10.15
C ASP A 674 30.50 9.31 -8.79
N PHE A 675 30.53 10.16 -7.76
CA PHE A 675 30.86 9.71 -6.41
C PHE A 675 29.86 8.69 -5.90
N ALA A 676 28.55 8.95 -6.05
CA ALA A 676 27.51 8.04 -5.58
C ALA A 676 27.68 6.65 -6.19
N VAL A 677 27.89 6.58 -7.51
CA VAL A 677 28.03 5.33 -8.28
C VAL A 677 29.28 4.53 -7.89
N ARG A 678 30.36 5.19 -7.45
CA ARG A 678 31.61 4.51 -7.06
C ARG A 678 31.58 3.95 -5.64
N ASN A 679 30.80 4.55 -4.76
CA ASN A 679 30.91 4.31 -3.31
C ASN A 679 29.70 3.60 -2.69
N PHE A 680 28.57 3.55 -3.40
CA PHE A 680 27.33 2.92 -2.94
C PHE A 680 26.73 2.06 -4.04
#